data_AF-A0A2U0RXC6-F1
#
_entry.id   AF-A0A2U0RXC6-F1
#
_cell.length_a   1.000
_cell.length_b   1.000
_cell.length_c   1.000
_cell.angle_alpha   90.00
_cell.angle_beta   90.00
_cell.angle_gamma   90.00
#
_symmetry.space_group_name_H-M   'P 1'
#
loop_
_entity.id
_entity.type
_entity.pdbx_description
1 polymer ?
#
loop_
_entity_poly.entity_id
_entity_poly.type
_entity_poly.pdbx_seq_one_letter_code
_entity_poly.pdbx_strand_id
1 'polypeptide(L)'
;MNETKRKNVSVIVLFLAFIILFSSNTVNASTEAEVQSQVTNFLTQVAGFDETSLSFSSFNVSRSTLTESTSQLIINAIITSNNQEFSLAMTFVREKVVFYVLDLLENENSDKTQISVEESLNVAKMSLQAYEKDFDAIYVSEFIQALPTSLSTQESTIENEDSLLNIKYSDVSDTKMEYASFSWIKKIGGITVPNLSVALSVAKNGLVTKFFDNLELYEIVVADDLISEEQAISIGQEYIEKYATENDRKTVAVVSKFQYSRDFKCTRGDSYTLYPQWAISANFSEIGKEGVYGYSVLIWADTGEVHSFEPQGTFLDKSLMNETPSNSVPMMIGITLTLTLAIVAIYLYKRKHIEAKIKVRNSVIRKTSVLLTIAFLCSLPMLQVCNASSSMIFGSRASLPDYEIEIDTTLAGNIASASSAAGYDTYNWYGSSTTRNNLYIGAYGYGEFFSHSFFVGHGDGGSSSGWWCFVWPWHYHDTIAMYDDSGNWIRDHDIFWNSFSVNINSRKAVVFWSCHLGEDAIGSVIEHPCRTEYHAMPQAWNHDLSLSLNGYNNPDSSGQAFIGWIGTAPFLSSDLFDVEDMGYNFLLRFYWATMVDGRTINAGLDYASNDLFGVSYGNCDLYIGFGGSQMLVYGQGSIYL
;
A
#
# COMPACT_ATOMS: atom_id res chain seq x y z
N MET A 1 44.28 35.16 27.76
CA MET A 1 43.83 34.73 26.41
C MET A 1 42.87 35.78 25.87
N ASN A 2 43.19 36.42 24.74
CA ASN A 2 42.42 37.56 24.20
C ASN A 2 40.96 37.16 23.93
N GLU A 3 40.01 38.07 24.13
CA GLU A 3 38.56 37.83 24.05
C GLU A 3 38.13 37.19 22.71
N THR A 4 38.87 37.48 21.64
CA THR A 4 38.72 36.90 20.30
C THR A 4 39.05 35.41 20.26
N LYS A 5 40.07 34.95 21.00
CA LYS A 5 40.41 33.51 21.12
C LYS A 5 39.36 32.75 21.92
N ARG A 6 38.75 33.35 22.94
CA ARG A 6 37.63 32.70 23.68
C ARG A 6 36.40 32.53 22.80
N LYS A 7 36.06 33.51 21.96
CA LYS A 7 34.91 33.44 21.04
C LYS A 7 35.08 32.37 19.96
N ASN A 8 36.28 32.23 19.40
CA ASN A 8 36.54 31.19 18.40
C ASN A 8 36.48 29.77 19.00
N VAL A 9 36.96 29.60 20.24
CA VAL A 9 36.89 28.30 20.94
C VAL A 9 35.44 27.90 21.23
N SER A 10 34.58 28.81 21.66
CA SER A 10 33.16 28.49 21.93
C SER A 10 32.38 28.13 20.66
N VAL A 11 32.66 28.76 19.52
CA VAL A 11 32.02 28.41 18.24
C VAL A 11 32.47 27.04 17.76
N ILE A 12 33.76 26.72 17.89
CA ILE A 12 34.31 25.41 17.53
C ILE A 12 33.71 24.31 18.41
N VAL A 13 33.57 24.55 19.72
CA VAL A 13 32.97 23.58 20.66
C VAL A 13 31.48 23.36 20.38
N LEU A 14 30.72 24.40 20.05
CA LEU A 14 29.31 24.27 19.64
C LEU A 14 29.18 23.54 18.30
N PHE A 15 30.08 23.79 17.34
CA PHE A 15 30.10 23.09 16.05
C PHE A 15 30.49 21.62 16.21
N LEU A 16 31.45 21.30 17.09
CA LEU A 16 31.80 19.92 17.43
C LEU A 16 30.70 19.21 18.22
N ALA A 17 30.03 19.88 19.16
CA ALA A 17 28.89 19.31 19.87
C ALA A 17 27.71 19.06 18.91
N PHE A 18 27.52 19.94 17.92
CA PHE A 18 26.55 19.74 16.84
C PHE A 18 26.97 18.54 15.97
N ILE A 19 28.23 18.44 15.52
CA ILE A 19 28.70 17.27 14.77
C ILE A 19 28.53 15.98 15.60
N ILE A 20 28.83 15.98 16.89
CA ILE A 20 28.70 14.81 17.77
C ILE A 20 27.23 14.42 17.97
N LEU A 21 26.33 15.39 18.19
CA LEU A 21 24.89 15.14 18.30
C LEU A 21 24.25 14.67 16.98
N PHE A 22 24.83 15.02 15.84
CA PHE A 22 24.39 14.57 14.51
C PHE A 22 25.14 13.31 14.02
N SER A 23 26.24 12.92 14.66
CA SER A 23 26.97 11.67 14.37
C SER A 23 26.67 10.55 15.36
N SER A 24 26.00 10.81 16.49
CA SER A 24 25.63 9.80 17.47
C SER A 24 24.39 8.95 17.11
N ASN A 25 23.81 9.15 15.93
CA ASN A 25 22.77 8.28 15.36
C ASN A 25 23.31 7.32 14.28
N THR A 26 24.60 7.01 14.28
CA THR A 26 25.09 5.84 13.55
C THR A 26 24.74 4.58 14.34
N VAL A 27 23.44 4.25 14.41
CA VAL A 27 23.02 2.84 14.51
C VAL A 27 23.77 2.15 13.38
N ASN A 28 24.55 1.11 13.67
CA ASN A 28 25.33 0.37 12.68
C ASN A 28 24.44 0.11 11.45
N ALA A 29 24.62 0.92 10.40
CA ALA A 29 23.96 0.68 9.14
C ALA A 29 24.68 -0.54 8.60
N SER A 30 24.03 -1.70 8.68
CA SER A 30 24.46 -2.88 7.94
C SER A 30 24.74 -2.41 6.53
N THR A 31 25.95 -2.66 6.05
CA THR A 31 26.32 -2.21 4.72
C THR A 31 25.45 -2.94 3.70
N GLU A 32 25.14 -2.32 2.57
CA GLU A 32 24.39 -2.96 1.48
C GLU A 32 24.99 -4.33 1.12
N ALA A 33 26.33 -4.45 1.14
CA ALA A 33 27.05 -5.70 0.92
C ALA A 33 26.75 -6.80 1.96
N GLU A 34 26.53 -6.44 3.22
CA GLU A 34 26.16 -7.38 4.28
C GLU A 34 24.74 -7.90 4.06
N VAL A 35 23.80 -7.00 3.75
CA VAL A 35 22.41 -7.37 3.42
C VAL A 35 22.36 -8.24 2.17
N GLN A 36 23.11 -7.88 1.13
CA GLN A 36 23.22 -8.67 -0.09
C GLN A 36 23.81 -10.06 0.18
N SER A 37 24.78 -10.18 1.10
CA SER A 37 25.32 -11.47 1.54
C SER A 37 24.26 -12.31 2.26
N GLN A 38 23.42 -11.71 3.12
CA GLN A 38 22.32 -12.40 3.79
C GLN A 38 21.26 -12.88 2.80
N VAL A 39 20.89 -12.04 1.83
CA VAL A 39 19.96 -12.40 0.76
C VAL A 39 20.53 -13.54 -0.09
N THR A 40 21.81 -13.48 -0.45
CA THR A 40 22.49 -14.53 -1.22
C THR A 40 22.50 -15.86 -0.43
N ASN A 41 22.75 -15.81 0.88
CA ASN A 41 22.69 -16.99 1.75
C ASN A 41 21.28 -17.61 1.74
N PHE A 42 20.23 -16.80 1.89
CA PHE A 42 18.85 -17.30 1.81
C PHE A 42 18.55 -17.91 0.43
N LEU A 43 18.88 -17.21 -0.66
CA LEU A 43 18.59 -17.67 -2.02
C LEU A 43 19.26 -19.02 -2.33
N THR A 44 20.49 -19.21 -1.86
CA THR A 44 21.27 -20.43 -2.13
C THR A 44 20.91 -21.58 -1.18
N GLN A 45 20.80 -21.33 0.12
CA GLN A 45 20.57 -22.40 1.11
C GLN A 45 19.09 -22.77 1.23
N VAL A 46 18.19 -21.79 1.13
CA VAL A 46 16.75 -21.99 1.34
C VAL A 46 16.00 -22.02 0.01
N ALA A 47 16.24 -21.07 -0.90
CA ALA A 47 15.45 -20.99 -2.13
C ALA A 47 15.90 -21.92 -3.26
N GLY A 48 17.09 -22.53 -3.12
CA GLY A 48 17.61 -23.54 -4.04
C GLY A 48 18.33 -22.98 -5.27
N PHE A 49 18.77 -21.72 -5.25
CA PHE A 49 19.57 -21.15 -6.33
C PHE A 49 21.02 -21.70 -6.32
N ASP A 50 21.57 -21.93 -7.51
CA ASP A 50 23.01 -22.18 -7.67
C ASP A 50 23.78 -20.86 -7.54
N GLU A 51 24.58 -20.75 -6.48
CA GLU A 51 25.43 -19.59 -6.16
C GLU A 51 26.29 -19.15 -7.35
N THR A 52 26.80 -20.09 -8.14
CA THR A 52 27.70 -19.77 -9.27
C THR A 52 26.98 -19.13 -10.46
N SER A 53 25.67 -19.29 -10.51
CA SER A 53 24.81 -18.76 -11.58
C SER A 53 24.09 -17.47 -11.18
N LEU A 54 24.08 -17.13 -9.89
CA LEU A 54 23.29 -16.05 -9.33
C LEU A 54 24.01 -14.71 -9.50
N SER A 55 23.31 -13.71 -10.02
CA SER A 55 23.77 -12.33 -10.10
C SER A 55 22.62 -11.36 -9.85
N PHE A 56 22.93 -10.16 -9.35
CA PHE A 56 21.97 -9.11 -9.08
C PHE A 56 22.11 -8.03 -10.15
N SER A 57 21.07 -7.81 -10.96
CA SER A 57 21.03 -6.71 -11.92
C SER A 57 20.52 -5.42 -11.27
N SER A 58 19.70 -5.53 -10.23
CA SER A 58 19.37 -4.45 -9.31
C SER A 58 19.25 -4.98 -7.87
N PHE A 59 19.54 -4.12 -6.89
CA PHE A 59 19.44 -4.46 -5.47
C PHE A 59 19.14 -3.20 -4.66
N ASN A 60 17.92 -3.08 -4.18
CA ASN A 60 17.45 -1.95 -3.40
C ASN A 60 17.11 -2.43 -1.99
N VAL A 61 17.70 -1.76 -0.99
CA VAL A 61 17.42 -2.02 0.42
C VAL A 61 16.81 -0.76 1.04
N SER A 62 15.66 -0.93 1.67
CA SER A 62 15.06 0.10 2.50
C SER A 62 14.86 -0.41 3.92
N ARG A 63 14.75 0.50 4.88
CA ARG A 63 14.49 0.19 6.27
C ARG A 63 13.22 0.90 6.70
N SER A 64 12.29 0.15 7.29
CA SER A 64 11.09 0.71 7.90
C SER A 64 11.07 0.36 9.38
N THR A 65 10.47 1.24 10.18
CA THR A 65 10.14 0.90 11.56
C THR A 65 8.85 0.10 11.54
N LEU A 66 8.85 -1.06 12.20
CA LEU A 66 7.72 -1.97 12.31
C LEU A 66 6.93 -1.67 13.59
N THR A 67 7.65 -1.54 14.71
CA THR A 67 7.18 -1.07 16.02
C THR A 67 8.23 -0.14 16.61
N GLU A 68 7.95 0.53 17.74
CA GLU A 68 8.93 1.43 18.38
C GLU A 68 10.30 0.77 18.63
N SER A 69 10.33 -0.54 18.83
CA SER A 69 11.55 -1.32 19.13
C SER A 69 12.04 -2.20 17.99
N THR A 70 11.25 -2.40 16.93
CA THR A 70 11.54 -3.37 15.87
C THR A 70 11.60 -2.65 14.52
N SER A 71 12.71 -2.80 13.81
CA SER A 71 12.84 -2.37 12.41
C SER A 71 12.81 -3.58 11.48
N GLN A 72 12.32 -3.36 10.27
CA GLN A 72 12.41 -4.31 9.17
C GLN A 72 13.33 -3.79 8.06
N LEU A 73 14.01 -4.71 7.38
CA LEU A 73 14.70 -4.45 6.12
C LEU A 73 13.83 -4.98 4.99
N ILE A 74 13.49 -4.12 4.03
CA ILE A 74 12.72 -4.48 2.84
C ILE A 74 13.68 -4.44 1.66
N ILE A 75 13.78 -5.56 0.95
CA ILE A 75 14.67 -5.76 -0.19
C ILE A 75 13.82 -5.98 -1.43
N ASN A 76 14.15 -5.23 -2.47
CA ASN A 76 13.66 -5.46 -3.82
C ASN A 76 14.85 -5.61 -4.75
N ALA A 77 14.87 -6.65 -5.56
CA ALA A 77 15.97 -6.92 -6.45
C ALA A 77 15.49 -7.56 -7.75
N ILE A 78 16.21 -7.31 -8.83
CA ILE A 78 16.14 -8.17 -10.00
C ILE A 78 17.37 -9.06 -9.97
N ILE A 79 17.14 -10.37 -10.00
CA ILE A 79 18.20 -11.38 -9.99
C ILE A 79 18.18 -12.16 -11.29
N THR A 80 19.37 -12.50 -11.78
CA THR A 80 19.54 -13.38 -12.94
C THR A 80 20.17 -14.67 -12.46
N SER A 81 19.56 -15.80 -12.81
CA SER A 81 20.13 -17.14 -12.61
C SER A 81 19.83 -18.02 -13.82
N ASN A 82 20.85 -18.70 -14.33
CA ASN A 82 20.72 -19.60 -15.49
C ASN A 82 20.04 -18.93 -16.71
N ASN A 83 20.41 -17.67 -16.99
CA ASN A 83 19.83 -16.81 -18.04
C ASN A 83 18.32 -16.52 -17.88
N GLN A 84 17.76 -16.67 -16.68
CA GLN A 84 16.40 -16.28 -16.35
C GLN A 84 16.44 -15.11 -15.37
N GLU A 85 15.58 -14.12 -15.60
CA GLU A 85 15.44 -12.96 -14.72
C GLU A 85 14.22 -13.11 -13.81
N PHE A 86 14.43 -12.81 -12.54
CA PHE A 86 13.41 -12.88 -11.51
C PHE A 86 13.30 -11.55 -10.77
N SER A 87 12.07 -11.16 -10.48
CA SER A 87 11.77 -10.13 -9.49
C SER A 87 11.73 -10.76 -8.11
N LEU A 88 12.50 -10.19 -7.20
CA LEU A 88 12.64 -10.61 -5.82
C LEU A 88 12.10 -9.52 -4.89
N ALA A 89 11.16 -9.89 -4.05
CA ALA A 89 10.74 -9.10 -2.89
C ALA A 89 10.99 -9.90 -1.60
N MET A 90 11.70 -9.32 -0.65
CA MET A 90 12.08 -9.99 0.60
C MET A 90 12.02 -9.01 1.78
N THR A 91 11.66 -9.50 2.97
CA THR A 91 11.68 -8.71 4.20
C THR A 91 12.38 -9.48 5.32
N PHE A 92 13.30 -8.79 6.01
CA PHE A 92 13.93 -9.27 7.22
C PHE A 92 13.39 -8.56 8.46
N VAL A 93 13.10 -9.32 9.50
CA VAL A 93 12.82 -8.85 10.85
C VAL A 93 13.71 -9.62 11.80
N ARG A 94 14.45 -8.91 12.67
CA ARG A 94 15.37 -9.51 13.65
C ARG A 94 16.32 -10.55 12.98
N GLU A 95 16.89 -10.18 11.84
CA GLU A 95 17.81 -10.99 11.01
C GLU A 95 17.21 -12.27 10.39
N LYS A 96 15.90 -12.48 10.49
CA LYS A 96 15.19 -13.62 9.86
C LYS A 96 14.30 -13.17 8.72
N VAL A 97 14.10 -14.04 7.73
CA VAL A 97 13.25 -13.77 6.56
C VAL A 97 11.79 -14.04 6.93
N VAL A 98 10.99 -12.98 7.04
CA VAL A 98 9.54 -13.10 7.35
C VAL A 98 8.66 -13.13 6.12
N PHE A 99 9.19 -12.61 5.00
CA PHE A 99 8.50 -12.56 3.71
C PHE A 99 9.53 -12.72 2.60
N TYR A 100 9.20 -13.55 1.62
CA TYR A 100 9.94 -13.74 0.39
C TYR A 100 8.97 -14.15 -0.72
N VAL A 101 9.06 -13.45 -1.85
CA VAL A 101 8.34 -13.76 -3.08
C VAL A 101 9.30 -13.61 -4.25
N LEU A 102 9.23 -14.57 -5.17
CA LEU A 102 10.02 -14.64 -6.38
C LEU A 102 9.09 -14.82 -7.58
N ASP A 103 9.15 -13.87 -8.50
CA ASP A 103 8.38 -13.86 -9.74
C ASP A 103 9.30 -13.93 -10.95
N LEU A 104 8.97 -14.76 -11.94
CA LEU A 104 9.69 -14.84 -13.20
C LEU A 104 9.26 -13.69 -14.11
N LEU A 105 10.21 -12.88 -14.59
CA LEU A 105 9.89 -11.68 -15.37
C LEU A 105 9.57 -11.96 -16.83
N GLU A 106 10.26 -12.93 -17.45
CA GLU A 106 10.06 -13.29 -18.86
C GLU A 106 9.77 -14.79 -19.03
N ASN A 107 8.66 -15.07 -19.71
CA ASN A 107 8.18 -16.41 -20.05
C ASN A 107 8.64 -16.76 -21.48
N GLU A 108 9.87 -17.25 -21.61
CA GLU A 108 10.23 -18.04 -22.79
C GLU A 108 10.47 -19.49 -22.36
N ASN A 109 9.45 -20.32 -22.57
CA ASN A 109 9.48 -21.79 -22.57
C ASN A 109 10.45 -22.42 -21.56
N SER A 110 10.05 -22.50 -20.30
CA SER A 110 10.70 -23.41 -19.36
C SER A 110 10.29 -24.86 -19.67
N ASP A 111 10.75 -25.42 -20.79
CA ASP A 111 10.79 -26.87 -21.08
C ASP A 111 11.76 -27.62 -20.12
N LYS A 112 11.94 -27.09 -18.91
CA LYS A 112 12.79 -27.69 -17.88
C LYS A 112 12.10 -28.90 -17.28
N THR A 113 12.92 -29.85 -16.87
CA THR A 113 12.54 -31.05 -16.11
C THR A 113 11.67 -30.65 -14.94
N GLN A 114 10.41 -31.09 -14.94
CA GLN A 114 9.48 -30.86 -13.86
C GLN A 114 9.80 -31.85 -12.74
N ILE A 115 9.98 -31.34 -11.52
CA ILE A 115 10.09 -32.20 -10.35
C ILE A 115 8.72 -32.77 -9.99
N SER A 116 8.73 -33.98 -9.45
CA SER A 116 7.55 -34.66 -8.93
C SER A 116 7.04 -34.03 -7.63
N VAL A 117 5.83 -34.43 -7.25
CA VAL A 117 5.20 -34.11 -5.97
C VAL A 117 6.09 -34.51 -4.77
N GLU A 118 6.72 -35.69 -4.85
CA GLU A 118 7.60 -36.23 -3.81
C GLU A 118 8.92 -35.45 -3.73
N GLU A 119 9.50 -35.08 -4.88
CA GLU A 119 10.67 -34.20 -4.91
C GLU A 119 10.36 -32.82 -4.34
N SER A 120 9.16 -32.27 -4.60
CA SER A 120 8.75 -30.97 -4.04
C SER A 120 8.66 -30.99 -2.51
N LEU A 121 8.17 -32.10 -1.94
CA LEU A 121 8.14 -32.32 -0.50
C LEU A 121 9.56 -32.40 0.09
N ASN A 122 10.49 -33.08 -0.60
CA ASN A 122 11.89 -33.14 -0.19
C ASN A 122 12.56 -31.76 -0.25
N VAL A 123 12.30 -30.98 -1.29
CA VAL A 123 12.77 -29.58 -1.40
C VAL A 123 12.26 -28.75 -0.23
N ALA A 124 10.95 -28.80 0.07
CA ALA A 124 10.36 -28.08 1.19
C ALA A 124 11.04 -28.44 2.52
N LYS A 125 11.26 -29.74 2.77
CA LYS A 125 11.91 -30.23 3.99
C LYS A 125 13.35 -29.74 4.11
N MET A 126 14.15 -29.84 3.05
CA MET A 126 15.55 -29.36 3.06
C MET A 126 15.62 -27.85 3.24
N SER A 127 14.72 -27.10 2.59
CA SER A 127 14.66 -25.64 2.68
C SER A 127 14.37 -25.18 4.12
N LEU A 128 13.42 -25.83 4.79
CA LEU A 128 13.11 -25.55 6.20
C LEU A 128 14.27 -25.92 7.13
N GLN A 129 14.96 -27.05 6.89
CA GLN A 129 16.15 -27.44 7.66
C GLN A 129 17.31 -26.44 7.48
N ALA A 130 17.50 -25.92 6.26
CA ALA A 130 18.47 -24.88 6.00
C ALA A 130 18.09 -23.57 6.72
N TYR A 131 16.80 -23.19 6.66
CA TYR A 131 16.31 -22.00 7.37
C TYR A 131 16.46 -22.10 8.89
N GLU A 132 16.06 -23.24 9.47
CA GLU A 132 16.26 -23.55 10.90
C GLU A 132 17.71 -23.33 11.33
N LYS A 133 18.65 -23.86 10.55
CA LYS A 133 20.08 -23.87 10.87
C LYS A 133 20.76 -22.53 10.60
N ASP A 134 20.55 -21.95 9.44
CA ASP A 134 21.34 -20.81 8.94
C ASP A 134 20.74 -19.45 9.37
N PHE A 135 19.49 -19.42 9.84
CA PHE A 135 18.80 -18.23 10.36
C PHE A 135 18.37 -18.35 11.85
N ASP A 136 18.88 -19.36 12.57
CA ASP A 136 18.58 -19.63 13.98
C ASP A 136 17.05 -19.69 14.26
N ALA A 137 16.31 -20.28 13.31
CA ALA A 137 14.85 -20.35 13.34
C ALA A 137 14.38 -21.67 13.97
N ILE A 138 14.89 -22.02 15.16
CA ILE A 138 14.65 -23.33 15.82
C ILE A 138 13.16 -23.65 15.98
N TYR A 139 12.27 -22.65 16.07
CA TYR A 139 10.83 -22.88 16.17
C TYR A 139 10.22 -23.57 14.93
N VAL A 140 10.89 -23.60 13.79
CA VAL A 140 10.39 -24.29 12.59
C VAL A 140 10.58 -25.81 12.64
N SER A 141 11.27 -26.37 13.65
CA SER A 141 11.43 -27.83 13.79
C SER A 141 10.09 -28.57 13.82
N GLU A 142 9.05 -27.96 14.43
CA GLU A 142 7.71 -28.53 14.49
C GLU A 142 7.09 -28.68 13.10
N PHE A 143 7.29 -27.69 12.21
CA PHE A 143 6.88 -27.77 10.82
C PHE A 143 7.64 -28.90 10.09
N ILE A 144 8.97 -28.96 10.24
CA ILE A 144 9.79 -30.01 9.62
C ILE A 144 9.33 -31.41 10.04
N GLN A 145 8.96 -31.59 11.31
CA GLN A 145 8.49 -32.87 11.86
C GLN A 145 7.06 -33.21 11.41
N ALA A 146 6.22 -32.21 11.16
CA ALA A 146 4.85 -32.40 10.67
C ALA A 146 4.79 -32.83 9.20
N LEU A 147 5.82 -32.53 8.40
CA LEU A 147 5.89 -32.93 6.99
C LEU A 147 5.89 -34.46 6.86
N PRO A 148 4.98 -35.04 6.05
CA PRO A 148 4.92 -36.48 5.87
C PRO A 148 6.15 -36.99 5.10
N THR A 149 6.39 -38.31 5.14
CA THR A 149 7.46 -38.93 4.34
C THR A 149 7.05 -39.16 2.88
N SER A 150 5.75 -39.23 2.60
CA SER A 150 5.19 -39.40 1.26
C SER A 150 3.74 -38.90 1.26
N LEU A 151 3.20 -38.64 0.07
CA LEU A 151 1.84 -38.13 -0.11
C LEU A 151 1.02 -39.09 -0.96
N SER A 152 -0.21 -39.34 -0.54
CA SER A 152 -1.17 -40.19 -1.25
C SER A 152 -2.11 -39.40 -2.17
N THR A 153 -2.20 -38.07 -1.98
CA THR A 153 -3.13 -37.17 -2.67
C THR A 153 -2.46 -35.82 -3.01
N GLN A 154 -3.02 -35.11 -4.00
CA GLN A 154 -2.60 -33.74 -4.38
C GLN A 154 -3.04 -32.67 -3.38
N GLU A 155 -3.86 -33.00 -2.40
CA GLU A 155 -4.18 -32.10 -1.30
C GLU A 155 -4.25 -32.92 -0.02
N SER A 156 -3.70 -32.38 1.07
CA SER A 156 -3.73 -33.03 2.38
C SER A 156 -3.79 -31.99 3.48
N THR A 157 -4.61 -32.28 4.49
CA THR A 157 -4.63 -31.54 5.74
C THR A 157 -4.29 -32.53 6.85
N ILE A 158 -3.19 -32.25 7.55
CA ILE A 158 -2.71 -33.05 8.68
C ILE A 158 -2.87 -32.19 9.93
N GLU A 159 -3.74 -32.63 10.82
CA GLU A 159 -4.10 -31.90 12.02
C GLU A 159 -3.63 -32.68 13.26
N ASN A 160 -2.97 -32.00 14.18
CA ASN A 160 -2.66 -32.51 15.51
C ASN A 160 -3.17 -31.54 16.59
N GLU A 161 -2.80 -31.81 17.86
CA GLU A 161 -3.25 -31.00 19.00
C GLU A 161 -2.79 -29.55 18.91
N ASP A 162 -1.54 -29.34 18.47
CA ASP A 162 -0.84 -28.06 18.54
C ASP A 162 -0.68 -27.35 17.18
N SER A 163 -1.07 -27.99 16.09
CA SER A 163 -0.85 -27.46 14.74
C SER A 163 -1.78 -28.04 13.67
N LEU A 164 -1.82 -27.33 12.54
CA LEU A 164 -2.51 -27.70 11.31
C LEU A 164 -1.54 -27.51 10.16
N LEU A 165 -1.24 -28.59 9.44
CA LEU A 165 -0.44 -28.59 8.22
C LEU A 165 -1.36 -28.75 7.01
N ASN A 166 -1.33 -27.78 6.11
CA ASN A 166 -2.02 -27.81 4.82
C ASN A 166 -1.00 -27.98 3.70
N ILE A 167 -1.28 -28.92 2.80
CA ILE A 167 -0.47 -29.19 1.61
C ILE A 167 -1.40 -29.15 0.40
N LYS A 168 -1.06 -28.34 -0.60
CA LYS A 168 -1.83 -28.21 -1.85
C LYS A 168 -0.91 -28.27 -3.06
N TYR A 169 -1.32 -29.01 -4.07
CA TYR A 169 -0.65 -29.09 -5.36
C TYR A 169 -1.55 -28.49 -6.45
N SER A 170 -1.00 -27.54 -7.20
CA SER A 170 -1.70 -26.93 -8.34
C SER A 170 -1.13 -27.47 -9.64
N ASP A 171 -2.00 -28.03 -10.48
CA ASP A 171 -1.64 -28.36 -11.87
C ASP A 171 -2.01 -27.24 -12.86
N VAL A 172 -2.51 -26.10 -12.35
CA VAL A 172 -3.03 -25.04 -13.20
C VAL A 172 -1.87 -24.36 -13.93
N SER A 173 -1.92 -24.43 -15.26
CA SER A 173 -0.90 -23.96 -16.22
C SER A 173 -0.81 -22.43 -16.37
N ASP A 174 -1.68 -21.68 -15.69
CA ASP A 174 -1.74 -20.23 -15.84
C ASP A 174 -0.71 -19.54 -14.95
N THR A 175 0.51 -19.45 -15.47
CA THR A 175 1.48 -18.37 -15.23
C THR A 175 2.13 -18.21 -13.85
N LYS A 176 1.67 -18.86 -12.79
CA LYS A 176 2.33 -18.78 -11.47
C LYS A 176 3.27 -19.97 -11.29
N MET A 177 4.54 -19.70 -11.00
CA MET A 177 5.58 -20.73 -10.84
C MET A 177 5.26 -21.79 -9.77
N GLU A 178 4.20 -21.63 -8.98
CA GLU A 178 3.86 -22.46 -7.82
C GLU A 178 3.28 -23.82 -8.22
N TYR A 179 3.97 -24.89 -7.85
CA TYR A 179 3.52 -26.27 -8.07
C TYR A 179 2.95 -26.90 -6.80
N ALA A 180 3.62 -26.67 -5.67
CA ALA A 180 3.27 -27.19 -4.36
C ALA A 180 3.31 -26.08 -3.32
N SER A 181 2.33 -26.03 -2.42
CA SER A 181 2.28 -25.10 -1.29
C SER A 181 2.14 -25.87 0.02
N PHE A 182 2.94 -25.49 1.00
CA PHE A 182 2.99 -26.07 2.34
C PHE A 182 2.75 -24.95 3.35
N SER A 183 1.76 -25.09 4.23
CA SER A 183 1.43 -24.10 5.24
C SER A 183 1.20 -24.79 6.58
N TRP A 184 2.07 -24.49 7.54
CA TRP A 184 1.94 -24.93 8.91
C TRP A 184 1.41 -23.79 9.77
N ILE A 185 0.37 -24.08 10.56
CA ILE A 185 -0.33 -23.11 11.37
C ILE A 185 -0.39 -23.62 12.80
N LYS A 186 0.00 -22.77 13.75
CA LYS A 186 -0.02 -23.08 15.18
C LYS A 186 -1.45 -23.07 15.72
N LYS A 187 -1.72 -23.97 16.66
CA LYS A 187 -2.93 -23.97 17.48
C LYS A 187 -2.62 -23.60 18.92
N ILE A 188 -3.55 -22.90 19.55
CA ILE A 188 -3.44 -22.49 20.94
C ILE A 188 -4.77 -22.82 21.63
N GLY A 189 -4.71 -23.72 22.60
CA GLY A 189 -5.92 -24.27 23.22
C GLY A 189 -6.82 -25.00 22.22
N GLY A 190 -6.25 -25.67 21.21
CA GLY A 190 -6.98 -26.33 20.13
C GLY A 190 -7.50 -25.39 19.03
N ILE A 191 -7.29 -24.08 19.14
CA ILE A 191 -7.78 -23.08 18.20
C ILE A 191 -6.68 -22.72 17.21
N THR A 192 -6.94 -22.91 15.92
CA THR A 192 -6.03 -22.53 14.84
C THR A 192 -5.86 -21.02 14.81
N VAL A 193 -4.61 -20.55 14.80
CA VAL A 193 -4.26 -19.13 14.74
C VAL A 193 -3.52 -18.86 13.43
N PRO A 194 -4.22 -18.49 12.34
CA PRO A 194 -3.62 -18.32 11.01
C PRO A 194 -2.42 -17.36 10.98
N ASN A 195 -2.44 -16.32 11.82
CA ASN A 195 -1.34 -15.38 11.96
C ASN A 195 -0.08 -16.01 12.58
N LEU A 196 -0.17 -17.14 13.27
CA LEU A 196 0.99 -17.88 13.77
C LEU A 196 1.30 -19.04 12.83
N SER A 197 1.93 -18.73 11.70
CA SER A 197 2.15 -19.68 10.62
C SER A 197 3.51 -19.54 9.96
N VAL A 198 3.96 -20.65 9.38
CA VAL A 198 5.10 -20.69 8.44
C VAL A 198 4.60 -21.35 7.17
N ALA A 199 4.87 -20.75 6.01
CA ALA A 199 4.43 -21.28 4.73
C ALA A 199 5.52 -21.12 3.67
N LEU A 200 5.56 -22.06 2.72
CA LEU A 200 6.42 -21.94 1.55
C LEU A 200 5.77 -22.57 0.31
N SER A 201 6.13 -22.07 -0.86
CA SER A 201 5.73 -22.61 -2.17
C SER A 201 6.95 -23.09 -2.93
N VAL A 202 6.86 -24.29 -3.53
CA VAL A 202 7.90 -24.88 -4.39
C VAL A 202 7.41 -24.91 -5.83
N ALA A 203 8.26 -24.49 -6.75
CA ALA A 203 7.99 -24.48 -8.18
C ALA A 203 8.30 -25.80 -8.87
N LYS A 204 7.79 -25.98 -10.10
CA LYS A 204 8.05 -27.18 -10.93
C LYS A 204 9.54 -27.40 -11.23
N ASN A 205 10.36 -26.36 -11.13
CA ASN A 205 11.81 -26.45 -11.32
C ASN A 205 12.58 -26.69 -10.00
N GLY A 206 11.89 -26.85 -8.87
CA GLY A 206 12.49 -27.10 -7.56
C GLY A 206 12.96 -25.86 -6.79
N LEU A 207 12.70 -24.64 -7.29
CA LEU A 207 12.96 -23.42 -6.51
C LEU A 207 11.85 -23.18 -5.49
N VAL A 208 12.20 -22.64 -4.33
CA VAL A 208 11.21 -22.02 -3.44
C VAL A 208 10.88 -20.64 -4.01
N THR A 209 9.60 -20.39 -4.28
CA THR A 209 9.13 -19.14 -4.89
C THR A 209 8.39 -18.23 -3.92
N LYS A 210 7.89 -18.79 -2.83
CA LYS A 210 7.33 -18.00 -1.72
C LYS A 210 7.74 -18.59 -0.40
N PHE A 211 7.96 -17.72 0.59
CA PHE A 211 8.23 -18.09 1.97
C PHE A 211 7.67 -17.01 2.89
N PHE A 212 6.94 -17.45 3.91
CA PHE A 212 6.32 -16.59 4.91
C PHE A 212 6.60 -17.17 6.29
N ASP A 213 7.11 -16.35 7.19
CA ASP A 213 7.33 -16.72 8.59
C ASP A 213 6.68 -15.68 9.49
N ASN A 214 5.42 -15.95 9.80
CA ASN A 214 4.63 -15.07 10.65
C ASN A 214 4.89 -15.33 12.14
N LEU A 215 5.58 -16.42 12.51
CA LEU A 215 5.91 -16.71 13.91
C LEU A 215 6.95 -15.73 14.48
N GLU A 216 7.89 -15.28 13.65
CA GLU A 216 8.84 -14.23 14.05
C GLU A 216 8.18 -12.84 14.11
N LEU A 217 7.09 -12.67 13.37
CA LEU A 217 6.41 -11.40 13.22
C LEU A 217 5.42 -11.12 14.35
N TYR A 218 4.64 -12.13 14.75
CA TYR A 218 3.54 -11.95 15.71
C TYR A 218 3.86 -12.49 17.09
N GLU A 219 3.56 -11.67 18.09
CA GLU A 219 3.55 -12.08 19.49
C GLU A 219 2.11 -12.38 19.92
N ILE A 220 1.92 -13.26 20.89
CA ILE A 220 0.59 -13.58 21.40
C ILE A 220 0.47 -13.24 22.87
N VAL A 221 -0.64 -12.62 23.22
CA VAL A 221 -1.02 -12.40 24.61
C VAL A 221 -1.84 -13.60 25.07
N VAL A 222 -1.26 -14.33 26.02
CA VAL A 222 -1.97 -15.36 26.78
C VAL A 222 -2.45 -14.71 28.06
N ALA A 223 -3.77 -14.62 28.23
CA ALA A 223 -4.40 -14.13 29.45
C ALA A 223 -4.97 -15.30 30.24
N ASP A 224 -4.74 -15.31 31.56
CA ASP A 224 -5.22 -16.36 32.46
C ASP A 224 -6.73 -16.28 32.69
N ASP A 225 -7.28 -15.06 32.67
CA ASP A 225 -8.68 -14.77 32.91
C ASP A 225 -9.34 -14.27 31.62
N LEU A 226 -10.02 -15.19 30.90
CA LEU A 226 -10.82 -14.86 29.73
C LEU A 226 -12.31 -14.79 30.13
N ILE A 227 -13.04 -13.81 29.60
CA ILE A 227 -14.50 -13.80 29.70
C ILE A 227 -15.09 -15.02 28.99
N SER A 228 -16.14 -15.60 29.57
CA SER A 228 -16.79 -16.77 29.00
C SER A 228 -17.55 -16.42 27.71
N GLU A 229 -17.84 -17.44 26.91
CA GLU A 229 -18.67 -17.30 25.71
C GLU A 229 -20.03 -16.67 26.04
N GLU A 230 -20.66 -17.09 27.14
CA GLU A 230 -21.95 -16.55 27.58
C GLU A 230 -21.86 -15.08 27.99
N GLN A 231 -20.75 -14.68 28.64
CA GLN A 231 -20.50 -13.28 28.97
C GLN A 231 -20.30 -12.45 27.69
N ALA A 232 -19.52 -12.96 26.73
CA ALA A 232 -19.30 -12.29 25.46
C ALA A 232 -20.59 -12.15 24.64
N ILE A 233 -21.41 -13.21 24.56
CA ILE A 233 -22.73 -13.17 23.92
C ILE A 233 -23.62 -12.12 24.61
N SER A 234 -23.65 -12.10 25.96
CA SER A 234 -24.44 -11.12 26.70
C SER A 234 -24.04 -9.69 26.37
N ILE A 235 -22.73 -9.40 26.29
CA ILE A 235 -22.22 -8.07 25.91
C ILE A 235 -22.59 -7.74 24.46
N GLY A 236 -22.31 -8.65 23.52
CA GLY A 236 -22.58 -8.42 22.09
C GLY A 236 -24.07 -8.27 21.77
N GLN A 237 -24.92 -9.00 22.48
CA GLN A 237 -26.37 -8.97 22.29
C GLN A 237 -26.98 -7.59 22.56
N GLU A 238 -26.44 -6.82 23.51
CA GLU A 238 -26.90 -5.45 23.77
C GLU A 238 -26.75 -4.54 22.53
N TYR A 239 -25.62 -4.65 21.82
CA TYR A 239 -25.35 -3.87 20.61
C TYR A 239 -26.20 -4.34 19.43
N ILE A 240 -26.31 -5.67 19.27
CA ILE A 240 -27.11 -6.31 18.22
C ILE A 240 -28.60 -5.93 18.35
N GLU A 241 -29.17 -6.04 19.55
CA GLU A 241 -30.59 -5.74 19.78
C GLU A 241 -30.89 -4.26 19.62
N LYS A 242 -29.96 -3.38 20.04
CA LYS A 242 -30.08 -1.94 19.82
C LYS A 242 -30.15 -1.62 18.33
N TYR A 243 -29.18 -2.10 17.54
CA TYR A 243 -29.17 -1.87 16.09
C TYR A 243 -30.41 -2.46 15.41
N ALA A 244 -30.79 -3.69 15.81
CA ALA A 244 -31.96 -4.35 15.25
C ALA A 244 -33.25 -3.55 15.53
N THR A 245 -33.41 -3.04 16.74
CA THR A 245 -34.57 -2.21 17.12
C THR A 245 -34.60 -0.89 16.35
N GLU A 246 -33.45 -0.21 16.25
CA GLU A 246 -33.33 1.09 15.54
C GLU A 246 -33.61 0.97 14.03
N ASN A 247 -33.40 -0.22 13.45
CA ASN A 247 -33.52 -0.47 12.01
C ASN A 247 -34.68 -1.40 11.63
N ASP A 248 -35.62 -1.65 12.56
CA ASP A 248 -36.77 -2.55 12.39
C ASP A 248 -36.37 -3.93 11.84
N ARG A 249 -35.32 -4.51 12.44
CA ARG A 249 -34.79 -5.84 12.11
C ARG A 249 -35.14 -6.84 13.20
N LYS A 250 -35.23 -8.11 12.78
CA LYS A 250 -35.37 -9.24 13.69
C LYS A 250 -34.14 -10.14 13.59
N THR A 251 -33.47 -10.34 14.72
CA THR A 251 -32.36 -11.30 14.85
C THR A 251 -32.89 -12.74 14.75
N VAL A 252 -32.25 -13.55 13.92
CA VAL A 252 -32.58 -14.97 13.68
C VAL A 252 -31.65 -15.88 14.46
N ALA A 253 -30.36 -15.59 14.40
CA ALA A 253 -29.32 -16.39 15.04
C ALA A 253 -28.21 -15.46 15.52
N VAL A 254 -27.64 -15.79 16.68
CA VAL A 254 -26.40 -15.22 17.19
C VAL A 254 -25.36 -16.32 17.16
N VAL A 255 -24.20 -16.03 16.59
CA VAL A 255 -23.06 -16.94 16.48
C VAL A 255 -21.89 -16.28 17.20
N SER A 256 -21.21 -17.08 18.01
CA SER A 256 -19.99 -16.72 18.72
C SER A 256 -18.81 -17.49 18.13
N LYS A 257 -17.67 -16.81 17.99
CA LYS A 257 -16.41 -17.42 17.58
C LYS A 257 -15.27 -16.85 18.41
N PHE A 258 -14.56 -17.72 19.12
CA PHE A 258 -13.29 -17.34 19.75
C PHE A 258 -12.18 -17.37 18.71
N GLN A 259 -11.35 -16.34 18.69
CA GLN A 259 -10.20 -16.24 17.80
C GLN A 259 -9.13 -15.31 18.38
N TYR A 260 -7.93 -15.36 17.81
CA TYR A 260 -6.90 -14.37 18.07
C TYR A 260 -6.83 -13.38 16.93
N SER A 261 -6.70 -12.09 17.24
CA SER A 261 -6.62 -11.04 16.23
C SER A 261 -5.71 -9.91 16.69
N ARG A 262 -5.23 -9.15 15.70
CA ARG A 262 -4.53 -7.90 15.91
C ARG A 262 -5.49 -6.81 16.35
N ASP A 263 -4.96 -5.86 17.10
CA ASP A 263 -5.59 -4.56 17.30
C ASP A 263 -5.25 -3.62 16.14
N PHE A 264 -6.03 -3.72 15.05
CA PHE A 264 -5.81 -2.91 13.86
C PHE A 264 -5.90 -1.39 14.11
N LYS A 265 -6.68 -0.98 15.11
CA LYS A 265 -6.80 0.45 15.49
C LYS A 265 -5.63 0.92 16.35
N CYS A 266 -4.71 0.01 16.71
CA CYS A 266 -3.56 0.27 17.56
C CYS A 266 -3.92 0.94 18.90
N THR A 267 -5.12 0.67 19.42
CA THR A 267 -5.59 1.21 20.71
C THR A 267 -4.77 0.73 21.89
N ARG A 268 -4.17 -0.47 21.79
CA ARG A 268 -3.26 -1.09 22.76
C ARG A 268 -1.78 -0.80 22.51
N GLY A 269 -1.46 -0.14 21.39
CA GLY A 269 -0.11 0.35 21.08
C GLY A 269 0.82 -0.65 20.38
N ASP A 270 0.35 -1.84 20.00
CA ASP A 270 1.17 -2.89 19.39
C ASP A 270 0.51 -3.59 18.18
N SER A 271 0.92 -3.18 16.98
CA SER A 271 0.32 -3.67 15.72
C SER A 271 0.59 -5.15 15.38
N TYR A 272 1.50 -5.80 16.13
CA TYR A 272 1.95 -7.18 15.89
C TYR A 272 1.67 -8.12 17.06
N THR A 273 0.86 -7.68 18.01
CA THR A 273 0.38 -8.52 19.10
C THR A 273 -0.99 -9.08 18.76
N LEU A 274 -1.14 -10.38 18.95
CA LEU A 274 -2.38 -11.12 18.80
C LEU A 274 -3.06 -11.25 20.16
N TYR A 275 -4.26 -10.72 20.24
CA TYR A 275 -5.08 -10.74 21.45
C TYR A 275 -6.24 -11.72 21.29
N PRO A 276 -6.62 -12.42 22.37
CA PRO A 276 -7.80 -13.26 22.35
C PRO A 276 -9.04 -12.38 22.24
N GLN A 277 -9.96 -12.73 21.35
CA GLN A 277 -11.21 -12.02 21.16
C GLN A 277 -12.38 -12.97 20.90
N TRP A 278 -13.57 -12.49 21.24
CA TRP A 278 -14.84 -13.06 20.82
C TRP A 278 -15.41 -12.23 19.68
N ALA A 279 -15.68 -12.87 18.55
CA ALA A 279 -16.50 -12.33 17.49
C ALA A 279 -17.94 -12.82 17.68
N ILE A 280 -18.84 -11.89 18.01
CA ILE A 280 -20.27 -12.15 18.19
C ILE A 280 -21.01 -11.55 17.00
N SER A 281 -21.63 -12.40 16.17
CA SER A 281 -22.32 -11.95 14.97
C SER A 281 -23.76 -12.43 14.97
N ALA A 282 -24.66 -11.56 14.51
CA ALA A 282 -26.07 -11.86 14.35
C ALA A 282 -26.50 -11.78 12.89
N ASN A 283 -27.33 -12.74 12.46
CA ASN A 283 -28.02 -12.70 11.18
C ASN A 283 -29.44 -12.16 11.38
N PHE A 284 -29.87 -11.25 10.50
CA PHE A 284 -31.23 -10.74 10.48
C PHE A 284 -32.13 -11.59 9.57
N SER A 285 -33.44 -11.50 9.78
CA SER A 285 -34.43 -12.29 9.02
C SER A 285 -34.57 -11.85 7.56
N GLU A 286 -34.17 -10.62 7.26
CA GLU A 286 -34.30 -10.00 5.94
C GLU A 286 -33.13 -9.05 5.68
N ILE A 287 -32.68 -8.99 4.43
CA ILE A 287 -31.67 -8.02 3.98
C ILE A 287 -32.30 -6.63 3.95
N GLY A 288 -31.62 -5.64 4.52
CA GLY A 288 -32.09 -4.27 4.56
C GLY A 288 -32.04 -3.54 3.24
N LYS A 289 -32.68 -2.35 3.20
CA LYS A 289 -32.63 -1.45 2.04
C LYS A 289 -31.21 -1.01 1.69
N GLU A 290 -30.31 -1.12 2.66
CA GLU A 290 -28.88 -0.81 2.58
C GLU A 290 -28.03 -2.07 2.45
N GLY A 291 -28.57 -3.20 2.00
CA GLY A 291 -27.80 -4.44 1.84
C GLY A 291 -27.35 -5.13 3.14
N VAL A 292 -27.65 -4.55 4.30
CA VAL A 292 -27.29 -5.11 5.62
C VAL A 292 -28.08 -6.38 5.90
N TYR A 293 -27.38 -7.50 6.10
CA TYR A 293 -27.97 -8.79 6.45
C TYR A 293 -27.65 -9.24 7.88
N GLY A 294 -26.74 -8.55 8.57
CA GLY A 294 -26.35 -8.91 9.92
C GLY A 294 -25.67 -7.78 10.67
N TYR A 295 -25.13 -8.12 11.84
CA TYR A 295 -24.39 -7.20 12.70
C TYR A 295 -23.30 -7.97 13.45
N SER A 296 -22.10 -7.42 13.54
CA SER A 296 -20.96 -8.06 14.21
C SER A 296 -20.43 -7.17 15.32
N VAL A 297 -20.00 -7.80 16.42
CA VAL A 297 -19.42 -7.16 17.59
C VAL A 297 -18.14 -7.92 17.94
N LEU A 298 -17.03 -7.20 18.03
CA LEU A 298 -15.73 -7.75 18.40
C LEU A 298 -15.37 -7.31 19.82
N ILE A 299 -15.10 -8.29 20.67
CA ILE A 299 -14.92 -8.12 22.12
C ILE A 299 -13.57 -8.71 22.51
N TRP A 300 -12.73 -7.93 23.17
CA TRP A 300 -11.49 -8.44 23.72
C TRP A 300 -11.79 -9.44 24.84
N ALA A 301 -11.33 -10.68 24.71
CA ALA A 301 -11.69 -11.74 25.63
C ALA A 301 -11.01 -11.60 26.99
N ASP A 302 -9.88 -10.90 27.06
CA ASP A 302 -9.11 -10.66 28.29
C ASP A 302 -9.69 -9.54 29.17
N THR A 303 -10.47 -8.62 28.59
CA THR A 303 -10.95 -7.40 29.26
C THR A 303 -12.47 -7.27 29.23
N GLY A 304 -13.13 -7.94 28.28
CA GLY A 304 -14.56 -7.76 27.99
C GLY A 304 -14.88 -6.45 27.29
N GLU A 305 -13.88 -5.69 26.84
CA GLU A 305 -14.09 -4.42 26.14
C GLU A 305 -14.51 -4.66 24.68
N VAL A 306 -15.57 -3.96 24.25
CA VAL A 306 -16.00 -3.92 22.85
C VAL A 306 -15.14 -2.92 22.08
N HIS A 307 -14.40 -3.39 21.08
CA HIS A 307 -13.46 -2.55 20.31
C HIS A 307 -13.90 -2.30 18.86
N SER A 308 -14.82 -3.13 18.36
CA SER A 308 -15.48 -2.91 17.07
C SER A 308 -16.91 -3.41 17.10
N PHE A 309 -17.80 -2.72 16.40
CA PHE A 309 -19.15 -3.18 16.15
C PHE A 309 -19.66 -2.52 14.86
N GLU A 310 -20.23 -3.30 13.97
CA GLU A 310 -20.66 -2.78 12.67
C GLU A 310 -21.72 -3.68 12.00
N PRO A 311 -22.60 -3.08 11.17
CA PRO A 311 -23.48 -3.85 10.30
C PRO A 311 -22.69 -4.69 9.30
N GLN A 312 -23.22 -5.87 8.96
CA GLN A 312 -22.65 -6.78 7.96
C GLN A 312 -23.46 -6.68 6.67
N GLY A 313 -22.80 -6.37 5.55
CA GLY A 313 -23.43 -6.15 4.23
C GLY A 313 -22.74 -5.03 3.44
N THR A 314 -23.25 -4.74 2.25
CA THR A 314 -22.71 -3.69 1.37
C THR A 314 -23.33 -2.33 1.67
N PHE A 315 -22.53 -1.37 2.16
CA PHE A 315 -22.96 0.02 2.35
C PHE A 315 -22.91 0.79 1.04
N LEU A 316 -24.06 0.94 0.38
CA LEU A 316 -24.26 2.00 -0.59
C LEU A 316 -24.76 3.26 0.14
N ASP A 317 -23.90 3.91 0.91
CA ASP A 317 -24.29 5.12 1.65
C ASP A 317 -24.28 6.36 0.75
N LYS A 318 -25.46 6.74 0.25
CA LYS A 318 -25.68 7.98 -0.52
C LYS A 318 -25.60 9.25 0.36
N SER A 319 -25.56 9.14 1.69
CA SER A 319 -25.69 10.27 2.60
C SER A 319 -24.36 10.93 2.98
N LEU A 320 -23.24 10.20 2.88
CA LEU A 320 -21.88 10.73 3.09
C LEU A 320 -21.43 11.77 2.05
N MET A 321 -22.19 12.00 0.98
CA MET A 321 -21.89 13.00 -0.05
C MET A 321 -22.29 14.45 0.30
N ASN A 322 -22.98 14.69 1.43
CA ASN A 322 -23.57 16.02 1.72
C ASN A 322 -23.02 16.75 2.96
N GLU A 323 -22.02 16.22 3.66
CA GLU A 323 -21.42 16.97 4.77
C GLU A 323 -20.34 17.94 4.28
N THR A 324 -20.60 19.24 4.43
CA THR A 324 -19.67 20.33 4.14
C THR A 324 -18.84 20.64 5.40
N PRO A 325 -17.52 20.35 5.46
CA PRO A 325 -16.74 20.59 6.67
C PRO A 325 -16.13 22.00 6.70
N SER A 326 -16.26 22.66 7.85
CA SER A 326 -15.77 24.01 8.13
C SER A 326 -14.26 24.03 8.44
N ASN A 327 -13.39 24.09 7.42
CA ASN A 327 -11.93 24.06 7.59
C ASN A 327 -11.21 25.39 7.27
N SER A 328 -11.54 26.49 7.95
CA SER A 328 -10.86 27.81 7.77
C SER A 328 -9.80 28.16 8.84
N VAL A 329 -9.53 27.29 9.81
CA VAL A 329 -8.69 27.63 10.98
C VAL A 329 -7.17 27.59 10.70
N PRO A 330 -6.59 26.59 10.00
CA PRO A 330 -5.14 26.53 9.77
C PRO A 330 -4.62 27.64 8.84
N MET A 331 -5.39 28.00 7.82
CA MET A 331 -5.04 29.07 6.87
C MET A 331 -4.98 30.46 7.53
N MET A 332 -5.88 30.72 8.49
CA MET A 332 -5.90 31.97 9.25
C MET A 332 -4.67 32.12 10.16
N ILE A 333 -4.15 31.02 10.72
CA ILE A 333 -2.92 31.05 11.54
C ILE A 333 -1.70 31.41 10.68
N GLY A 334 -1.59 30.84 9.47
CA GLY A 334 -0.50 31.12 8.52
C GLY A 334 -0.44 32.58 8.08
N ILE A 335 -1.59 33.17 7.73
CA ILE A 335 -1.72 34.58 7.30
C ILE A 335 -1.36 35.53 8.45
N THR A 336 -1.76 35.21 9.68
CA THR A 336 -1.50 36.05 10.85
C THR A 336 0.00 36.10 11.19
N LEU A 337 0.70 34.98 11.07
CA LEU A 337 2.16 34.89 11.28
C LEU A 337 2.95 35.69 10.24
N THR A 338 2.58 35.60 8.96
CA THR A 338 3.26 36.34 7.88
C THR A 338 3.08 37.85 8.01
N LEU A 339 1.87 38.32 8.32
CA LEU A 339 1.60 39.74 8.56
C LEU A 339 2.39 40.28 9.76
N THR A 340 2.50 39.51 10.84
CA THR A 340 3.25 39.91 12.04
C THR A 340 4.73 40.08 11.72
N LEU A 341 5.33 39.14 10.98
CA LEU A 341 6.73 39.22 10.55
C LEU A 341 6.99 40.41 9.61
N ALA A 342 6.08 40.69 8.68
CA ALA A 342 6.18 41.84 7.78
C ALA A 342 6.13 43.18 8.54
N ILE A 343 5.25 43.30 9.54
CA ILE A 343 5.16 44.50 10.39
C ILE A 343 6.45 44.71 11.19
N VAL A 344 7.01 43.64 11.78
CA VAL A 344 8.28 43.71 12.50
C VAL A 344 9.43 44.14 11.58
N ALA A 345 9.49 43.58 10.36
CA ALA A 345 10.51 43.97 9.37
C ALA A 345 10.39 45.45 8.96
N ILE A 346 9.17 45.94 8.70
CA ILE A 346 8.92 47.35 8.37
C ILE A 346 9.27 48.27 9.55
N TYR A 347 8.94 47.88 10.78
CA TYR A 347 9.28 48.63 11.98
C TYR A 347 10.80 48.74 12.17
N LEU A 348 11.53 47.64 12.01
CA LEU A 348 13.00 47.62 12.09
C LEU A 348 13.63 48.45 10.96
N TYR A 349 13.08 48.41 9.75
CA TYR A 349 13.52 49.23 8.62
C TYR A 349 13.32 50.72 8.86
N LYS A 350 12.12 51.13 9.34
CA LYS A 350 11.84 52.53 9.70
C LYS A 350 12.71 53.00 10.85
N ARG A 351 12.94 52.17 11.87
CA ARG A 351 13.84 52.47 12.99
C ARG A 351 15.28 52.69 12.53
N LYS A 352 15.79 51.90 11.58
CA LYS A 352 17.11 52.09 10.95
C LYS A 352 17.23 53.43 10.22
N HIS A 353 16.14 53.91 9.62
CA HIS A 353 16.10 55.24 8.99
C HIS A 353 16.07 56.40 10.00
N ILE A 354 15.47 56.19 11.18
CA ILE A 354 15.46 57.17 12.29
C ILE A 354 16.81 57.20 13.02
N GLU A 355 17.46 56.05 13.17
CA GLU A 355 18.76 55.92 13.86
C GLU A 355 19.97 56.33 13.01
N ALA A 356 19.78 56.76 11.75
CA ALA A 356 20.84 57.36 10.92
C ALA A 356 21.44 58.68 11.48
N LYS A 357 20.97 59.15 12.65
CA LYS A 357 21.57 60.23 13.44
C LYS A 357 22.32 59.80 14.71
N ILE A 358 22.35 58.52 15.07
CA ILE A 358 23.03 58.06 16.30
C ILE A 358 24.06 57.00 15.95
N LYS A 359 25.32 57.29 16.29
CA LYS A 359 26.53 56.49 16.03
C LYS A 359 26.55 55.21 16.89
N VAL A 360 25.53 54.35 16.78
CA VAL A 360 25.46 53.07 17.50
C VAL A 360 25.99 51.95 16.63
N ARG A 361 27.26 51.62 16.90
CA ARG A 361 27.87 50.27 16.90
C ARG A 361 27.25 49.24 15.95
N ASN A 362 27.68 49.30 14.67
CA ASN A 362 27.47 48.34 13.57
C ASN A 362 27.64 46.83 13.90
N SER A 363 28.19 46.49 15.07
CA SER A 363 28.43 45.12 15.52
C SER A 363 27.16 44.33 15.85
N VAL A 364 26.09 44.98 16.33
CA VAL A 364 24.87 44.25 16.73
C VAL A 364 24.05 43.92 15.49
N ILE A 365 23.83 44.91 14.61
CA ILE A 365 23.07 44.76 13.36
C ILE A 365 23.66 43.67 12.45
N ARG A 366 25.00 43.56 12.34
CA ARG A 366 25.64 42.47 11.58
C ARG A 366 25.35 41.10 12.17
N LYS A 367 25.35 40.96 13.51
CA LYS A 367 25.07 39.68 14.16
C LYS A 367 23.61 39.29 14.04
N THR A 368 22.69 40.25 14.21
CA THR A 368 21.26 40.01 14.07
C THR A 368 20.88 39.69 12.63
N SER A 369 21.51 40.34 11.64
CA SER A 369 21.32 40.02 10.22
C SER A 369 21.79 38.60 9.89
N VAL A 370 22.96 38.17 10.36
CA VAL A 370 23.46 36.81 10.10
C VAL A 370 22.56 35.78 10.78
N LEU A 371 22.11 36.03 12.02
CA LEU A 371 21.18 35.13 12.71
C LEU A 371 19.80 35.08 12.03
N LEU A 372 19.29 36.20 11.51
CA LEU A 372 18.04 36.20 10.74
C LEU A 372 18.20 35.50 9.40
N THR A 373 19.35 35.64 8.72
CA THR A 373 19.61 34.91 7.48
C THR A 373 19.76 33.41 7.74
N ILE A 374 20.42 33.00 8.81
CA ILE A 374 20.50 31.57 9.20
C ILE A 374 19.12 31.07 9.61
N ALA A 375 18.37 31.80 10.44
CA ALA A 375 17.01 31.43 10.81
C ALA A 375 16.09 31.37 9.58
N PHE A 376 16.23 32.29 8.63
CA PHE A 376 15.49 32.29 7.37
C PHE A 376 15.89 31.13 6.47
N LEU A 377 17.18 30.83 6.32
CA LEU A 377 17.68 29.67 5.55
C LEU A 377 17.29 28.34 6.20
N CYS A 378 17.20 28.29 7.53
CA CYS A 378 16.72 27.13 8.29
C CYS A 378 15.18 27.06 8.35
N SER A 379 14.47 28.17 8.11
CA SER A 379 13.01 28.23 8.07
C SER A 379 12.44 28.24 6.66
N LEU A 380 13.28 28.37 5.62
CA LEU A 380 12.90 27.94 4.30
C LEU A 380 12.57 26.47 4.49
N PRO A 381 11.31 26.03 4.27
CA PRO A 381 11.10 24.61 4.10
C PRO A 381 12.10 24.23 3.03
N MET A 382 13.04 23.33 3.36
CA MET A 382 13.60 22.51 2.30
C MET A 382 12.36 21.86 1.72
N LEU A 383 11.81 22.47 0.67
CA LEU A 383 10.96 21.79 -0.27
C LEU A 383 11.89 20.67 -0.71
N GLN A 384 11.75 19.51 -0.04
CA GLN A 384 12.12 18.27 -0.66
C GLN A 384 11.32 18.32 -1.94
N VAL A 385 11.99 18.73 -3.01
CA VAL A 385 11.50 18.43 -4.34
C VAL A 385 11.64 16.93 -4.36
N CYS A 386 10.59 16.26 -3.89
CA CYS A 386 10.35 14.87 -4.13
C CYS A 386 10.13 14.80 -5.64
N ASN A 387 11.23 14.87 -6.39
CA ASN A 387 11.23 14.48 -7.78
C ASN A 387 10.80 13.03 -7.74
N ALA A 388 9.57 12.74 -8.19
CA ALA A 388 9.24 11.36 -8.40
C ALA A 388 10.25 10.79 -9.40
N SER A 389 10.82 9.65 -9.02
CA SER A 389 11.97 9.09 -9.70
C SER A 389 11.53 8.38 -10.98
N SER A 390 10.32 7.81 -10.98
CA SER A 390 9.74 7.12 -12.13
C SER A 390 8.35 7.65 -12.53
N SER A 391 8.09 7.70 -13.84
CA SER A 391 6.75 7.94 -14.42
C SER A 391 6.40 6.82 -15.39
N MET A 392 5.34 6.06 -15.11
CA MET A 392 4.89 4.94 -15.95
C MET A 392 3.56 5.28 -16.62
N ILE A 393 3.53 5.16 -17.94
CA ILE A 393 2.36 5.46 -18.78
C ILE A 393 1.86 4.16 -19.40
N PHE A 394 0.60 3.84 -19.14
CA PHE A 394 -0.08 2.66 -19.62
C PHE A 394 -1.29 3.06 -20.48
N GLY A 395 -1.68 2.18 -21.39
CA GLY A 395 -3.03 2.18 -21.90
C GLY A 395 -3.35 1.01 -22.81
N SER A 396 -4.53 0.44 -22.61
CA SER A 396 -5.01 -0.72 -23.35
C SER A 396 -5.83 -0.28 -24.56
N ARG A 397 -5.50 -0.83 -25.74
CA ARG A 397 -6.26 -0.62 -26.98
C ARG A 397 -7.37 -1.64 -27.16
N ALA A 398 -7.49 -2.60 -26.24
CA ALA A 398 -8.46 -3.67 -26.35
C ALA A 398 -9.87 -3.08 -26.40
N SER A 399 -10.66 -3.45 -27.41
CA SER A 399 -12.05 -3.01 -27.56
C SER A 399 -12.24 -1.49 -27.67
N LEU A 400 -11.22 -0.73 -28.09
CA LEU A 400 -11.35 0.68 -28.44
C LEU A 400 -11.48 0.88 -29.96
N PRO A 401 -12.25 1.88 -30.42
CA PRO A 401 -12.27 2.24 -31.83
C PRO A 401 -10.97 2.95 -32.24
N ASP A 402 -10.58 2.82 -33.52
CA ASP A 402 -9.29 3.35 -34.03
C ASP A 402 -9.06 4.84 -33.74
N TYR A 403 -10.11 5.67 -33.79
CA TYR A 403 -9.99 7.10 -33.53
C TYR A 403 -9.66 7.40 -32.06
N GLU A 404 -10.19 6.62 -31.12
CA GLU A 404 -9.87 6.75 -29.69
C GLU A 404 -8.44 6.29 -29.44
N ILE A 405 -8.02 5.18 -30.08
CA ILE A 405 -6.64 4.69 -30.01
C ILE A 405 -5.64 5.76 -30.47
N GLU A 406 -5.95 6.53 -31.53
CA GLU A 406 -5.08 7.61 -32.00
C GLU A 406 -4.93 8.74 -30.97
N ILE A 407 -6.04 9.15 -30.34
CA ILE A 407 -6.04 10.19 -29.30
C ILE A 407 -5.32 9.72 -28.04
N ASP A 408 -5.60 8.50 -27.58
CA ASP A 408 -4.92 7.86 -26.44
C ASP A 408 -3.40 7.79 -26.67
N THR A 409 -2.98 7.33 -27.87
CA THR A 409 -1.55 7.26 -28.25
C THR A 409 -0.90 8.62 -28.16
N THR A 410 -1.59 9.66 -28.66
CA THR A 410 -1.10 11.04 -28.67
C THR A 410 -0.99 11.59 -27.25
N LEU A 411 -2.00 11.39 -26.41
CA LEU A 411 -1.98 11.81 -25.01
C LEU A 411 -0.86 11.10 -24.24
N ALA A 412 -0.72 9.78 -24.37
CA ALA A 412 0.33 9.01 -23.73
C ALA A 412 1.74 9.52 -24.11
N GLY A 413 1.96 9.84 -25.39
CA GLY A 413 3.20 10.47 -25.86
C GLY A 413 3.44 11.86 -25.26
N ASN A 414 2.39 12.68 -25.11
CA ASN A 414 2.47 14.00 -24.50
C ASN A 414 2.79 13.92 -22.99
N ILE A 415 2.13 13.03 -22.25
CA ILE A 415 2.42 12.79 -20.83
C ILE A 415 3.85 12.31 -20.67
N ALA A 416 4.30 11.34 -21.47
CA ALA A 416 5.67 10.86 -21.42
C ALA A 416 6.70 11.98 -21.69
N SER A 417 6.41 12.87 -22.64
CA SER A 417 7.26 14.02 -22.94
C SER A 417 7.30 15.02 -21.77
N ALA A 418 6.15 15.30 -21.15
CA ALA A 418 6.05 16.19 -19.99
C ALA A 418 6.78 15.61 -18.77
N SER A 419 6.58 14.33 -18.46
CA SER A 419 7.31 13.64 -17.37
C SER A 419 8.82 13.66 -17.61
N SER A 420 9.28 13.37 -18.83
CA SER A 420 10.72 13.42 -19.15
C SER A 420 11.29 14.83 -18.98
N ALA A 421 10.55 15.86 -19.39
CA ALA A 421 10.95 17.25 -19.23
C ALA A 421 10.99 17.70 -17.76
N ALA A 422 10.12 17.13 -16.92
CA ALA A 422 10.11 17.35 -15.47
C ALA A 422 11.20 16.56 -14.73
N GLY A 423 11.94 15.67 -15.42
CA GLY A 423 13.11 14.97 -14.90
C GLY A 423 12.85 13.55 -14.39
N TYR A 424 11.75 12.92 -14.79
CA TYR A 424 11.37 11.57 -14.40
C TYR A 424 12.05 10.54 -15.30
N ASP A 425 12.45 9.41 -14.73
CA ASP A 425 12.71 8.20 -15.52
C ASP A 425 11.37 7.70 -16.08
N THR A 426 11.16 7.97 -17.37
CA THR A 426 9.84 7.85 -17.98
C THR A 426 9.73 6.60 -18.84
N TYR A 427 8.72 5.79 -18.54
CA TYR A 427 8.41 4.54 -19.23
C TYR A 427 7.05 4.68 -19.92
N ASN A 428 7.07 4.84 -21.25
CA ASN A 428 5.83 4.82 -22.04
C ASN A 428 5.55 3.39 -22.51
N TRP A 429 4.70 2.70 -21.76
CA TRP A 429 4.24 1.35 -22.02
C TRP A 429 2.84 1.31 -22.61
N TYR A 430 2.34 2.40 -23.20
CA TYR A 430 1.07 2.41 -23.92
C TYR A 430 1.01 1.36 -25.05
N GLY A 431 -0.18 0.83 -25.33
CA GLY A 431 -0.44 -0.13 -26.39
C GLY A 431 0.09 -1.52 -26.04
N SER A 432 0.76 -2.22 -26.96
CA SER A 432 1.20 -3.61 -26.76
C SER A 432 2.15 -3.82 -25.58
N SER A 433 2.72 -2.74 -25.04
CA SER A 433 3.55 -2.78 -23.84
C SER A 433 2.75 -2.69 -22.54
N THR A 434 1.43 -2.43 -22.60
CA THR A 434 0.52 -2.48 -21.44
C THR A 434 0.18 -3.94 -21.20
N THR A 435 1.18 -4.65 -20.68
CA THR A 435 1.08 -6.06 -20.29
C THR A 435 0.74 -6.14 -18.81
N ARG A 436 0.19 -7.28 -18.39
CA ARG A 436 0.00 -7.63 -16.98
C ARG A 436 1.26 -7.35 -16.13
N ASN A 437 2.41 -7.83 -16.58
CA ASN A 437 3.66 -7.69 -15.82
C ASN A 437 4.07 -6.22 -15.70
N ASN A 438 3.96 -5.43 -16.77
CA ASN A 438 4.27 -4.01 -16.71
C ASN A 438 3.30 -3.24 -15.79
N LEU A 439 2.03 -3.63 -15.74
CA LEU A 439 1.06 -3.08 -14.79
C LEU A 439 1.45 -3.40 -13.34
N TYR A 440 1.91 -4.62 -13.05
CA TYR A 440 2.45 -4.97 -11.71
C TYR A 440 3.68 -4.13 -11.37
N ILE A 441 4.59 -3.95 -12.34
CA ILE A 441 5.79 -3.13 -12.19
C ILE A 441 5.43 -1.66 -11.89
N GLY A 442 4.47 -1.10 -12.62
CA GLY A 442 3.95 0.24 -12.35
C GLY A 442 3.26 0.34 -11.00
N ALA A 443 2.53 -0.71 -10.62
CA ALA A 443 1.86 -0.77 -9.35
C ALA A 443 2.84 -0.71 -8.17
N TYR A 444 4.05 -1.26 -8.26
CA TYR A 444 5.06 -1.06 -7.21
C TYR A 444 6.00 0.14 -7.45
N GLY A 445 5.75 0.95 -8.48
CA GLY A 445 6.50 2.18 -8.75
C GLY A 445 7.88 1.96 -9.37
N TYR A 446 8.13 0.81 -10.01
CA TYR A 446 9.46 0.43 -10.52
C TYR A 446 10.54 0.34 -9.42
N GLY A 447 10.13 0.13 -8.16
CA GLY A 447 11.02 0.04 -7.00
C GLY A 447 11.39 1.40 -6.41
N GLU A 448 10.87 2.49 -6.97
CA GLU A 448 11.14 3.85 -6.52
C GLU A 448 10.21 4.29 -5.39
N PHE A 449 10.76 5.03 -4.44
CA PHE A 449 9.99 5.56 -3.30
C PHE A 449 8.99 6.63 -3.74
N PHE A 450 9.34 7.42 -4.76
CA PHE A 450 8.49 8.44 -5.34
C PHE A 450 8.15 8.05 -6.77
N SER A 451 6.88 7.81 -7.07
CA SER A 451 6.47 7.38 -8.41
C SER A 451 5.12 7.93 -8.83
N HIS A 452 4.94 8.05 -10.15
CA HIS A 452 3.67 8.44 -10.75
C HIS A 452 3.24 7.43 -11.83
N SER A 453 1.97 7.03 -11.84
CA SER A 453 1.42 6.11 -12.84
C SER A 453 0.17 6.68 -13.51
N PHE A 454 0.14 6.62 -14.84
CA PHE A 454 -1.02 6.98 -15.66
C PHE A 454 -1.54 5.76 -16.40
N PHE A 455 -2.86 5.58 -16.44
CA PHE A 455 -3.52 4.56 -17.26
C PHE A 455 -4.71 5.16 -18.01
N VAL A 456 -4.86 4.79 -19.28
CA VAL A 456 -6.06 5.05 -20.09
C VAL A 456 -6.54 3.76 -20.75
N GLY A 457 -7.85 3.52 -20.75
CA GLY A 457 -8.43 2.36 -21.38
C GLY A 457 -9.74 1.95 -20.73
N HIS A 458 -10.15 0.70 -20.94
CA HIS A 458 -11.34 0.15 -20.29
C HIS A 458 -11.03 -0.37 -18.88
N GLY A 459 -12.05 -0.31 -18.04
CA GLY A 459 -12.12 -0.94 -16.74
C GLY A 459 -13.54 -1.42 -16.48
N ASP A 460 -13.68 -2.38 -15.56
CA ASP A 460 -14.97 -2.99 -15.27
C ASP A 460 -15.11 -3.31 -13.77
N GLY A 461 -16.34 -3.22 -13.28
CA GLY A 461 -16.77 -3.66 -11.95
C GLY A 461 -17.47 -5.01 -12.09
N GLY A 462 -16.69 -6.09 -12.16
CA GLY A 462 -17.21 -7.43 -12.42
C GLY A 462 -17.31 -8.27 -11.15
N SER A 463 -18.48 -8.85 -10.89
CA SER A 463 -18.62 -9.93 -9.90
C SER A 463 -18.04 -11.23 -10.49
N SER A 464 -16.94 -11.74 -9.93
CA SER A 464 -16.45 -13.08 -10.28
C SER A 464 -17.11 -14.11 -9.36
N SER A 465 -17.73 -15.15 -9.93
CA SER A 465 -18.31 -16.25 -9.16
C SER A 465 -17.24 -17.29 -8.83
N GLY A 466 -16.95 -17.48 -7.54
CA GLY A 466 -16.09 -18.56 -7.05
C GLY A 466 -16.92 -19.77 -6.61
N TRP A 467 -16.57 -20.97 -7.10
CA TRP A 467 -17.16 -22.22 -6.59
C TRP A 467 -16.39 -22.69 -5.35
N TRP A 468 -17.12 -22.95 -4.27
CA TRP A 468 -16.55 -23.54 -3.06
C TRP A 468 -17.02 -24.98 -2.85
N CYS A 469 -16.13 -25.82 -2.32
CA CYS A 469 -16.44 -27.17 -1.90
C CYS A 469 -16.89 -27.24 -0.43
N PHE A 470 -18.04 -27.88 -0.22
CA PHE A 470 -18.51 -28.62 0.96
C PHE A 470 -19.55 -28.05 1.94
N VAL A 471 -19.89 -26.75 1.99
CA VAL A 471 -21.02 -26.29 2.86
C VAL A 471 -21.79 -25.04 2.38
N TRP A 472 -21.22 -24.18 1.53
CA TRP A 472 -21.86 -22.93 1.05
C TRP A 472 -21.72 -22.83 -0.48
N PRO A 473 -22.82 -22.93 -1.26
CA PRO A 473 -22.68 -23.22 -2.69
C PRO A 473 -22.09 -22.10 -3.56
N TRP A 474 -22.16 -20.81 -3.21
CA TRP A 474 -21.67 -19.72 -4.08
C TRP A 474 -21.40 -18.46 -3.26
N HIS A 475 -20.26 -17.81 -3.48
CA HIS A 475 -20.09 -16.39 -3.15
C HIS A 475 -19.49 -15.66 -4.35
N TYR A 476 -19.86 -14.39 -4.48
CA TYR A 476 -19.34 -13.49 -5.51
C TYR A 476 -18.24 -12.65 -4.87
N HIS A 477 -17.13 -12.53 -5.57
CA HIS A 477 -16.10 -11.54 -5.26
C HIS A 477 -16.33 -10.37 -6.20
N ASP A 478 -16.72 -9.23 -5.66
CA ASP A 478 -16.87 -7.99 -6.42
C ASP A 478 -15.48 -7.47 -6.76
N THR A 479 -14.97 -7.74 -7.96
CA THR A 479 -13.60 -7.38 -8.33
C THR A 479 -13.62 -6.21 -9.29
N ILE A 480 -12.82 -5.20 -8.99
CA ILE A 480 -12.54 -4.12 -9.95
C ILE A 480 -11.36 -4.57 -10.82
N ALA A 481 -11.47 -4.39 -12.12
CA ALA A 481 -10.45 -4.82 -13.07
C ALA A 481 -10.17 -3.76 -14.13
N MET A 482 -8.91 -3.70 -14.56
CA MET A 482 -8.49 -3.00 -15.77
C MET A 482 -8.08 -4.02 -16.84
N TYR A 483 -8.03 -3.61 -18.10
CA TYR A 483 -7.54 -4.48 -19.17
C TYR A 483 -6.06 -4.27 -19.46
N ASP A 484 -5.34 -5.35 -19.71
CA ASP A 484 -4.10 -5.28 -20.50
C ASP A 484 -4.43 -5.07 -21.99
N ASP A 485 -3.43 -4.80 -22.83
CA ASP A 485 -3.66 -4.52 -24.26
C ASP A 485 -4.19 -5.73 -25.05
N SER A 486 -4.05 -6.94 -24.49
CA SER A 486 -4.62 -8.17 -25.05
C SER A 486 -6.08 -8.38 -24.64
N GLY A 487 -6.65 -7.52 -23.79
CA GLY A 487 -8.00 -7.63 -23.26
C GLY A 487 -8.13 -8.60 -22.08
N ASN A 488 -7.02 -8.99 -21.45
CA ASN A 488 -7.07 -9.79 -20.23
C ASN A 488 -7.41 -8.90 -19.04
N TRP A 489 -8.19 -9.46 -18.12
CA TRP A 489 -8.56 -8.80 -16.88
C TRP A 489 -7.40 -8.81 -15.90
N ILE A 490 -7.02 -7.64 -15.42
CA ILE A 490 -6.04 -7.42 -14.35
C ILE A 490 -6.80 -6.86 -13.15
N ARG A 491 -7.01 -7.69 -12.13
CA ARG A 491 -7.87 -7.34 -11.00
C ARG A 491 -7.11 -6.56 -9.94
N ASP A 492 -7.83 -5.79 -9.15
CA ASP A 492 -7.34 -5.12 -7.95
C ASP A 492 -6.52 -6.04 -7.03
N HIS A 493 -6.99 -7.25 -6.70
CA HIS A 493 -6.22 -8.18 -5.88
C HIS A 493 -4.95 -8.70 -6.57
N ASP A 494 -4.96 -8.84 -7.91
CA ASP A 494 -3.75 -9.19 -8.64
C ASP A 494 -2.71 -8.07 -8.49
N ILE A 495 -3.14 -6.82 -8.65
CA ILE A 495 -2.28 -5.66 -8.44
C ILE A 495 -1.76 -5.61 -7.01
N PHE A 496 -2.64 -5.74 -6.01
CA PHE A 496 -2.29 -5.63 -4.60
C PHE A 496 -1.20 -6.64 -4.24
N TRP A 497 -1.42 -7.93 -4.49
CA TRP A 497 -0.47 -8.96 -4.09
C TRP A 497 0.88 -8.88 -4.83
N ASN A 498 0.89 -8.40 -6.07
CA ASN A 498 2.13 -8.22 -6.84
C ASN A 498 2.82 -6.86 -6.60
N SER A 499 2.30 -6.01 -5.70
CA SER A 499 2.90 -4.71 -5.40
C SER A 499 2.97 -4.34 -3.91
N PHE A 500 2.43 -5.18 -3.01
CA PHE A 500 2.30 -4.91 -1.58
C PHE A 500 3.61 -4.55 -0.87
N SER A 501 4.64 -5.38 -1.01
CA SER A 501 5.88 -5.24 -0.22
C SER A 501 6.64 -3.94 -0.47
N VAL A 502 6.41 -3.28 -1.61
CA VAL A 502 7.19 -2.12 -2.06
C VAL A 502 6.46 -0.80 -1.84
N ASN A 503 5.13 -0.83 -1.80
CA ASN A 503 4.33 0.38 -1.64
C ASN A 503 4.13 0.81 -0.18
N ILE A 504 4.49 -0.02 0.79
CA ILE A 504 4.40 0.36 2.20
C ILE A 504 5.35 1.55 2.42
N ASN A 505 4.75 2.71 2.72
CA ASN A 505 5.38 4.04 2.85
C ASN A 505 5.81 4.73 1.55
N SER A 506 5.49 4.20 0.35
CA SER A 506 5.82 4.91 -0.90
C SER A 506 5.00 6.19 -1.04
N ARG A 507 5.56 7.18 -1.74
CA ARG A 507 4.90 8.44 -2.08
C ARG A 507 4.50 8.35 -3.54
N LYS A 508 3.22 8.04 -3.78
CA LYS A 508 2.77 7.61 -5.10
C LYS A 508 1.52 8.33 -5.55
N ALA A 509 1.54 8.82 -6.78
CA ALA A 509 0.37 9.38 -7.42
C ALA A 509 -0.09 8.50 -8.59
N VAL A 510 -1.37 8.19 -8.64
CA VAL A 510 -1.96 7.33 -9.67
C VAL A 510 -3.09 8.10 -10.34
N VAL A 511 -3.12 8.13 -11.66
CA VAL A 511 -4.12 8.87 -12.44
C VAL A 511 -4.70 7.95 -13.52
N PHE A 512 -5.89 7.42 -13.27
CA PHE A 512 -6.55 6.48 -14.14
C PHE A 512 -7.77 7.10 -14.83
N TRP A 513 -7.71 7.14 -16.15
CA TRP A 513 -8.81 7.51 -17.01
C TRP A 513 -9.45 6.25 -17.59
N SER A 514 -10.21 5.56 -16.76
CA SER A 514 -10.82 4.27 -17.07
C SER A 514 -12.05 4.04 -16.20
N CYS A 515 -13.07 3.40 -16.78
CA CYS A 515 -14.33 3.12 -16.11
C CYS A 515 -14.13 2.32 -14.83
N HIS A 516 -14.93 2.63 -13.80
CA HIS A 516 -15.08 1.89 -12.55
C HIS A 516 -13.82 1.78 -11.67
N LEU A 517 -12.66 2.31 -12.10
CA LEU A 517 -11.42 2.18 -11.33
C LEU A 517 -11.34 3.10 -10.11
N GLY A 518 -12.32 3.98 -9.89
CA GLY A 518 -12.51 4.74 -8.66
C GLY A 518 -13.64 4.21 -7.78
N GLU A 519 -14.24 3.06 -8.11
CA GLU A 519 -15.31 2.48 -7.28
C GLU A 519 -14.77 1.92 -5.95
N ASP A 520 -15.68 1.70 -5.00
CA ASP A 520 -15.40 1.29 -3.61
C ASP A 520 -14.49 2.24 -2.83
N ALA A 521 -14.40 3.49 -3.32
CA ALA A 521 -13.85 4.70 -2.76
C ALA A 521 -12.38 4.65 -2.29
N ILE A 522 -12.04 3.86 -1.28
CA ILE A 522 -10.63 3.64 -0.91
C ILE A 522 -10.25 2.18 -1.02
N GLY A 523 -11.24 1.29 -1.00
CA GLY A 523 -11.07 -0.14 -0.82
C GLY A 523 -11.68 -0.63 0.47
N SER A 524 -11.92 -1.93 0.49
CA SER A 524 -12.38 -2.62 1.68
C SER A 524 -11.63 -3.93 1.82
N VAL A 525 -11.49 -4.37 3.07
CA VAL A 525 -11.02 -5.70 3.38
C VAL A 525 -12.25 -6.58 3.46
N ILE A 526 -12.49 -7.37 2.41
CA ILE A 526 -13.58 -8.34 2.41
C ILE A 526 -13.04 -9.64 2.98
N GLU A 527 -13.45 -9.96 4.20
CA GLU A 527 -13.18 -11.27 4.79
C GLU A 527 -14.12 -12.31 4.18
N HIS A 528 -13.60 -13.06 3.20
CA HIS A 528 -14.25 -14.28 2.78
C HIS A 528 -13.83 -15.42 3.72
N PRO A 529 -14.68 -16.43 3.93
CA PRO A 529 -14.31 -17.62 4.70
C PRO A 529 -13.03 -18.33 4.20
N CYS A 530 -12.66 -18.13 2.93
CA CYS A 530 -11.50 -18.76 2.29
C CYS A 530 -10.24 -17.89 2.26
N ARG A 531 -10.37 -16.57 2.29
CA ARG A 531 -9.27 -15.61 2.26
C ARG A 531 -9.76 -14.21 2.58
N THR A 532 -8.86 -13.40 3.10
CA THR A 532 -9.04 -11.96 3.16
C THR A 532 -8.69 -11.37 1.79
N GLU A 533 -9.63 -10.66 1.17
CA GLU A 533 -9.41 -9.94 -0.08
C GLU A 533 -9.37 -8.45 0.14
N TYR A 534 -8.48 -7.81 -0.61
CA TYR A 534 -8.37 -6.37 -0.68
C TYR A 534 -9.01 -5.93 -1.98
N HIS A 535 -9.99 -5.05 -1.86
CA HIS A 535 -10.82 -4.58 -2.95
C HIS A 535 -10.54 -3.12 -3.27
N ALA A 536 -10.81 -2.73 -4.51
CA ALA A 536 -10.63 -1.41 -5.08
C ALA A 536 -9.22 -1.06 -5.54
N MET A 537 -9.16 -0.37 -6.68
CA MET A 537 -7.91 0.07 -7.29
C MET A 537 -7.16 1.12 -6.47
N PRO A 538 -7.79 2.08 -5.76
CA PRO A 538 -7.06 2.97 -4.85
C PRO A 538 -6.24 2.18 -3.83
N GLN A 539 -6.85 1.26 -3.08
CA GLN A 539 -6.13 0.39 -2.15
C GLN A 539 -5.09 -0.49 -2.87
N ALA A 540 -5.45 -1.11 -4.00
CA ALA A 540 -4.53 -2.00 -4.71
C ALA A 540 -3.24 -1.31 -5.16
N TRP A 541 -3.34 -0.04 -5.57
CA TRP A 541 -2.21 0.72 -6.10
C TRP A 541 -1.42 1.50 -5.05
N ASN A 542 -2.06 1.90 -3.95
CA ASN A 542 -1.45 2.74 -2.91
C ASN A 542 -1.14 1.99 -1.62
N HIS A 543 -1.77 0.84 -1.38
CA HIS A 543 -1.61 0.00 -0.18
C HIS A 543 -1.97 0.71 1.14
N ASP A 544 -2.86 1.70 1.06
CA ASP A 544 -3.28 2.50 2.18
C ASP A 544 -4.81 2.59 2.25
N LEU A 545 -5.38 2.16 3.38
CA LEU A 545 -6.81 2.26 3.69
C LEU A 545 -7.18 3.60 4.34
N SER A 546 -6.19 4.42 4.68
CA SER A 546 -6.35 5.71 5.36
C SER A 546 -6.36 6.90 4.40
N LEU A 547 -6.37 6.64 3.08
CA LEU A 547 -6.52 7.69 2.08
C LEU A 547 -7.80 8.50 2.33
N SER A 548 -7.79 9.78 2.04
CA SER A 548 -8.99 10.61 2.07
C SER A 548 -9.94 10.17 0.96
N LEU A 549 -11.23 10.02 1.27
CA LEU A 549 -12.30 9.81 0.29
C LEU A 549 -12.47 10.99 -0.68
N ASN A 550 -11.93 12.16 -0.32
CA ASN A 550 -12.02 13.38 -1.11
C ASN A 550 -10.72 14.17 -0.96
N GLY A 551 -9.65 13.65 -1.53
CA GLY A 551 -8.32 14.25 -1.53
C GLY A 551 -8.26 15.63 -2.19
N TYR A 552 -9.27 16.00 -2.97
CA TYR A 552 -9.38 17.35 -3.52
C TYR A 552 -9.79 18.38 -2.44
N ASN A 553 -10.93 18.20 -1.78
CA ASN A 553 -11.40 19.16 -0.76
C ASN A 553 -10.84 18.91 0.64
N ASN A 554 -10.48 17.68 0.95
CA ASN A 554 -9.98 17.24 2.26
C ASN A 554 -8.74 16.35 2.09
N PRO A 555 -7.63 16.86 1.54
CA PRO A 555 -6.40 16.08 1.38
C PRO A 555 -5.90 15.57 2.73
N ASP A 556 -5.49 14.31 2.79
CA ASP A 556 -4.79 13.74 3.94
C ASP A 556 -3.28 14.11 3.95
N SER A 557 -2.48 13.37 4.71
CA SER A 557 -1.01 13.52 4.79
C SER A 557 -0.23 12.24 4.43
N SER A 558 -0.86 11.28 3.76
CA SER A 558 -0.27 10.01 3.31
C SER A 558 0.89 10.22 2.34
N GLY A 559 0.88 11.33 1.60
CA GLY A 559 1.76 11.60 0.46
C GLY A 559 1.50 10.66 -0.72
N GLN A 560 0.31 10.09 -0.76
CA GLN A 560 -0.20 9.25 -1.82
C GLN A 560 -1.47 9.87 -2.38
N ALA A 561 -1.71 9.72 -3.68
CA ALA A 561 -2.97 10.14 -4.29
C ALA A 561 -3.39 9.15 -5.37
N PHE A 562 -4.69 9.01 -5.55
CA PHE A 562 -5.28 8.23 -6.62
C PHE A 562 -6.40 9.04 -7.27
N ILE A 563 -6.38 9.17 -8.59
CA ILE A 563 -7.46 9.78 -9.37
C ILE A 563 -8.08 8.69 -10.22
N GLY A 564 -9.40 8.51 -10.11
CA GLY A 564 -10.14 7.50 -10.87
C GLY A 564 -11.60 7.86 -11.04
N TRP A 565 -12.33 6.97 -11.71
CA TRP A 565 -13.75 7.18 -12.03
C TRP A 565 -14.66 6.22 -11.26
N ILE A 566 -15.63 6.78 -10.55
CA ILE A 566 -16.86 6.06 -10.21
C ILE A 566 -17.73 6.05 -11.48
N GLY A 567 -18.23 4.87 -11.88
CA GLY A 567 -18.99 4.73 -13.13
C GLY A 567 -18.13 4.80 -14.39
N THR A 568 -18.76 5.17 -15.51
CA THR A 568 -18.14 5.15 -16.84
C THR A 568 -17.29 6.39 -17.08
N ALA A 569 -16.01 6.21 -17.36
CA ALA A 569 -15.16 7.30 -17.85
C ALA A 569 -15.55 7.64 -19.30
N PRO A 570 -15.67 8.93 -19.68
CA PRO A 570 -15.93 9.30 -21.06
C PRO A 570 -14.71 8.99 -21.93
N PHE A 571 -14.92 8.68 -23.20
CA PHE A 571 -13.82 8.62 -24.16
C PHE A 571 -13.08 9.97 -24.21
N LEU A 572 -11.77 9.95 -24.44
CA LEU A 572 -10.96 11.15 -24.62
C LEU A 572 -11.44 11.98 -25.80
N SER A 573 -11.92 11.31 -26.85
CA SER A 573 -12.56 11.88 -28.05
C SER A 573 -13.99 12.41 -27.85
N SER A 574 -14.55 12.30 -26.65
CA SER A 574 -15.94 12.71 -26.43
C SER A 574 -16.08 14.23 -26.39
N ASP A 575 -16.96 14.75 -27.23
CA ASP A 575 -17.42 16.14 -27.17
C ASP A 575 -18.44 16.28 -26.03
N LEU A 576 -18.00 16.82 -24.90
CA LEU A 576 -18.82 17.01 -23.70
C LEU A 576 -18.71 18.44 -23.20
N PHE A 577 -19.82 18.96 -22.67
CA PHE A 577 -19.89 20.32 -22.09
C PHE A 577 -19.46 21.43 -23.06
N ASP A 578 -19.80 21.27 -24.34
CA ASP A 578 -19.41 22.17 -25.44
C ASP A 578 -17.88 22.29 -25.64
N VAL A 579 -17.12 21.27 -25.21
CA VAL A 579 -15.66 21.15 -25.40
C VAL A 579 -15.37 19.94 -26.30
N GLU A 580 -14.68 20.19 -27.42
CA GLU A 580 -14.21 19.16 -28.35
C GLU A 580 -13.09 18.31 -27.71
N ASP A 581 -13.14 17.00 -27.88
CA ASP A 581 -12.20 16.04 -27.28
C ASP A 581 -11.93 16.36 -25.80
N MET A 582 -13.01 16.50 -25.02
CA MET A 582 -12.96 17.09 -23.68
C MET A 582 -11.96 16.36 -22.77
N GLY A 583 -11.98 15.03 -22.78
CA GLY A 583 -11.08 14.22 -21.93
C GLY A 583 -9.61 14.41 -22.29
N TYR A 584 -9.28 14.39 -23.58
CA TYR A 584 -7.92 14.67 -24.06
C TYR A 584 -7.44 16.06 -23.62
N ASN A 585 -8.27 17.07 -23.88
CA ASN A 585 -7.95 18.46 -23.60
C ASN A 585 -7.79 18.73 -22.10
N PHE A 586 -8.60 18.06 -21.26
CA PHE A 586 -8.53 18.18 -19.81
C PHE A 586 -7.23 17.57 -19.27
N LEU A 587 -6.94 16.33 -19.62
CA LEU A 587 -5.73 15.63 -19.15
C LEU A 587 -4.45 16.32 -19.64
N LEU A 588 -4.42 16.79 -20.88
CA LEU A 588 -3.26 17.52 -21.42
C LEU A 588 -2.94 18.78 -20.58
N ARG A 589 -3.96 19.55 -20.22
CA ARG A 589 -3.81 20.76 -19.38
C ARG A 589 -3.45 20.42 -17.95
N PHE A 590 -4.05 19.37 -17.39
CA PHE A 590 -3.74 18.88 -16.05
C PHE A 590 -2.27 18.51 -15.95
N TYR A 591 -1.76 17.67 -16.86
CA TYR A 591 -0.35 17.24 -16.85
C TYR A 591 0.62 18.37 -17.14
N TRP A 592 0.27 19.30 -18.02
CA TRP A 592 1.08 20.50 -18.23
C TRP A 592 1.20 21.32 -16.94
N ALA A 593 0.08 21.54 -16.26
CA ALA A 593 0.01 22.29 -15.02
C ALA A 593 0.80 21.63 -13.88
N THR A 594 0.71 20.30 -13.73
CA THR A 594 1.38 19.60 -12.65
C THR A 594 2.87 19.39 -12.94
N MET A 595 3.23 18.85 -14.11
CA MET A 595 4.62 18.47 -14.43
C MET A 595 5.48 19.64 -14.91
N VAL A 596 4.91 20.58 -15.68
CA VAL A 596 5.68 21.68 -16.29
C VAL A 596 5.65 22.93 -15.43
N ASP A 597 4.46 23.33 -14.94
CA ASP A 597 4.34 24.51 -14.06
C ASP A 597 4.68 24.19 -12.59
N GLY A 598 4.81 22.91 -12.22
CA GLY A 598 5.11 22.48 -10.85
C GLY A 598 3.96 22.76 -9.88
N ARG A 599 2.71 22.49 -10.30
CA ARG A 599 1.52 22.64 -9.45
C ARG A 599 1.19 21.34 -8.72
N THR A 600 0.51 21.46 -7.58
CA THR A 600 -0.07 20.30 -6.90
C THR A 600 -1.17 19.68 -7.73
N ILE A 601 -1.56 18.44 -7.44
CA ILE A 601 -2.69 17.76 -8.11
C ILE A 601 -3.95 18.64 -8.10
N ASN A 602 -4.36 19.17 -6.95
CA ASN A 602 -5.56 20.02 -6.86
C ASN A 602 -5.44 21.29 -7.70
N ALA A 603 -4.27 21.95 -7.67
CA ALA A 603 -4.04 23.17 -8.44
C ALA A 603 -3.93 22.89 -9.95
N GLY A 604 -3.46 21.71 -10.35
CA GLY A 604 -3.47 21.24 -11.74
C GLY A 604 -4.89 20.94 -12.24
N LEU A 605 -5.72 20.29 -11.41
CA LEU A 605 -7.13 20.04 -11.71
C LEU A 605 -7.91 21.34 -11.85
N ASP A 606 -7.70 22.30 -10.95
CA ASP A 606 -8.29 23.64 -11.03
C ASP A 606 -7.86 24.38 -12.29
N TYR A 607 -6.59 24.27 -12.67
CA TYR A 607 -6.09 24.88 -13.90
C TYR A 607 -6.78 24.30 -15.14
N ALA A 608 -6.83 22.97 -15.26
CA ALA A 608 -7.47 22.29 -16.39
C ALA A 608 -8.97 22.61 -16.47
N SER A 609 -9.65 22.56 -15.32
CA SER A 609 -11.09 22.84 -15.22
C SER A 609 -11.42 24.30 -15.55
N ASN A 610 -10.64 25.25 -15.03
CA ASN A 610 -10.90 26.67 -15.26
C ASN A 610 -10.59 27.08 -16.70
N ASP A 611 -9.57 26.49 -17.33
CA ASP A 611 -9.25 26.78 -18.74
C ASP A 611 -10.33 26.25 -19.70
N LEU A 612 -10.90 25.07 -19.42
CA LEU A 612 -11.91 24.45 -20.30
C LEU A 612 -13.35 24.89 -20.00
N PHE A 613 -13.71 25.00 -18.72
CA PHE A 613 -15.09 25.18 -18.29
C PHE A 613 -15.32 26.53 -17.59
N GLY A 614 -14.27 27.30 -17.30
CA GLY A 614 -14.37 28.59 -16.60
C GLY A 614 -14.73 28.47 -15.11
N VAL A 615 -14.57 27.29 -14.51
CA VAL A 615 -14.86 27.01 -13.09
C VAL A 615 -13.72 26.23 -12.44
N SER A 616 -13.64 26.25 -11.10
CA SER A 616 -12.71 25.38 -10.36
C SER A 616 -13.13 23.91 -10.47
N TYR A 617 -12.20 22.97 -10.26
CA TYR A 617 -12.48 21.54 -10.38
C TYR A 617 -13.59 21.09 -9.44
N GLY A 618 -13.64 21.56 -8.19
CA GLY A 618 -14.72 21.25 -7.26
C GLY A 618 -16.14 21.69 -7.69
N ASN A 619 -16.24 22.53 -8.72
CA ASN A 619 -17.50 23.00 -9.32
C ASN A 619 -17.69 22.48 -10.76
N CYS A 620 -16.80 21.60 -11.22
CA CYS A 620 -16.82 21.02 -12.57
C CYS A 620 -17.72 19.80 -12.63
N ASP A 621 -18.38 19.57 -13.76
CA ASP A 621 -19.23 18.39 -13.96
C ASP A 621 -18.46 17.07 -13.85
N LEU A 622 -17.14 17.06 -14.13
CA LEU A 622 -16.29 15.88 -13.89
C LEU A 622 -16.20 15.52 -12.41
N TYR A 623 -16.18 16.52 -11.52
CA TYR A 623 -16.10 16.34 -10.08
C TYR A 623 -17.48 16.18 -9.44
N ILE A 624 -18.50 16.92 -9.88
CA ILE A 624 -19.87 16.81 -9.35
C ILE A 624 -20.53 15.50 -9.83
N GLY A 625 -20.14 15.05 -11.01
CA GLY A 625 -20.62 13.87 -11.68
C GLY A 625 -21.67 14.20 -12.75
N PHE A 626 -21.67 13.39 -13.82
CA PHE A 626 -22.61 13.47 -14.93
C PHE A 626 -22.98 12.05 -15.36
N GLY A 627 -24.27 11.81 -15.62
CA GLY A 627 -24.73 10.48 -16.04
C GLY A 627 -24.45 9.35 -15.04
N GLY A 628 -24.33 9.66 -13.74
CA GLY A 628 -23.96 8.69 -12.72
C GLY A 628 -22.47 8.34 -12.66
N SER A 629 -21.64 9.06 -13.42
CA SER A 629 -20.18 8.89 -13.43
C SER A 629 -19.51 10.12 -12.82
N GLN A 630 -18.42 9.93 -12.09
CA GLN A 630 -17.73 10.98 -11.35
C GLN A 630 -16.23 10.68 -11.28
N MET A 631 -15.40 11.66 -11.58
CA MET A 631 -13.96 11.58 -11.34
C MET A 631 -13.67 12.06 -9.92
N LEU A 632 -12.94 11.26 -9.15
CA LEU A 632 -12.59 11.57 -7.76
C LEU A 632 -11.09 11.55 -7.55
N VAL A 633 -10.66 12.30 -6.55
CA VAL A 633 -9.30 12.28 -6.01
C VAL A 633 -9.39 11.64 -4.64
N TYR A 634 -8.70 10.52 -4.45
CA TYR A 634 -8.44 9.91 -3.16
C TYR A 634 -7.05 10.29 -2.67
N GLY A 635 -6.85 10.33 -1.36
CA GLY A 635 -5.53 10.57 -0.78
C GLY A 635 -5.20 12.05 -0.53
N GLN A 636 -3.94 12.42 -0.73
CA GLN A 636 -3.41 13.77 -0.58
C GLN A 636 -3.36 14.51 -1.93
N GLY A 637 -4.47 15.11 -2.37
CA GLY A 637 -4.50 15.96 -3.58
C GLY A 637 -3.62 17.22 -3.51
N SER A 638 -3.04 17.53 -2.35
CA SER A 638 -2.09 18.63 -2.18
C SER A 638 -0.64 18.28 -2.52
N ILE A 639 -0.34 17.04 -2.93
CA ILE A 639 1.03 16.69 -3.39
C ILE A 639 1.32 17.24 -4.78
N TYR A 640 2.60 17.42 -5.06
CA TYR A 640 3.11 17.72 -6.40
C TYR A 640 3.24 16.40 -7.16
N LEU A 641 2.93 16.42 -8.47
CA LEU A 641 3.25 15.29 -9.33
C LEU A 641 4.71 15.31 -9.73
#